data_AF-A0A933DIG6-F1
#
_entry.id   AF-A0A933DIG6-F1
#
_cell.length_a   1.000
_cell.length_b   1.000
_cell.length_c   1.000
_cell.angle_alpha   90.00
_cell.angle_beta   90.00
_cell.angle_gamma   90.00
#
_symmetry.space_group_name_H-M   'P 1'
#
loop_
_entity.id
_entity.type
_entity.pdbx_description
1 polymer ?
#
loop_
_entity_poly.entity_id
_entity_poly.type
_entity_poly.pdbx_seq_one_letter_code
_entity_poly.pdbx_strand_id
1 'polypeptide(L)'
;AASREPQAVTNLKPSTPKIAFLFPGQGSQYVDMLRDLAEKYAVVQETFREADEVMEPLLGKKLTEVLFSKAGETEQELKVREEAIKQTEVTQPAVLTADIAILRLLKSFGVEPDVVCGHSLGEYGALVASGILPFKEALQAVSARGKEMAGVKVKDPGKMASVAASCEKVEAVLKDIAGYVVAANKNCPSQTVIAGETKAVEEAIKKFDSLGFQAQEIGVSHAFHSAIVQPAQDPYRKVLERLSIKPPSIPILSNVTGDYYPKETDKIRDLLVQQVANPVEFISEIQRMYEGGVRLFVEVGPKRVLTAFVTSILEERGQGPGARGQKNSELTPLPSPLSPWVAISSNHPKKGGINEFNTLLARLSAENVPIQWEDKHPLKSTGIYTEVFTQWCRARHEERNTKNGKIGVPASSSSDFELLRDPTKVGECRFQDSSEAGLASRFDLNLNPIVVSGIAIGTPGSWDKVFKEENLDALVQGQNFIEKVPEIEQRKQLEKNIVRLIKSATGDHRFEKLKDISEVVKLAARKGEFDLEKEFGVSEGLSQAMDISYKLALGAGMLALKDAQIPLMRYYRKTTTGIQIPYRWALPEDLIQETGIIFASCFPALDSLVDEISRFLSYKYRQKPLQELMNLYESLLQKVRDPHDREALTHWYTTHFKTYIDSPENQGVFTFSRDFLLKIISLGHSQLAQWIGARGPAVHINAACASTTLAVGMAEDWIRLGRAKRVIIVAGDDATGDNLLSWCVTGFLAAGAATTESAVSQAALPFDKRRHGMIVGMGAVGMVIEDIQEVKKRGMCPLTEILSTQYENSAFHATRLETNHVAEVMERLVVKAEKRHGLSRKEMASKTLFMSHETYTPARGGSAASEVEALKKTFGEDASQVVVANTKGFTGHTMGASLEDPAAIHALVTGIVPPIANYKEPDPELAGITLSRGGEYDLEYAIRLGAGFGSQIAMSLMRRLCRLPAGKEGKGQPRIENPGKYQSWLQKVSGQSNPELEVVFNTLRIKEQGLVSRDLGLVTPNQTPNPRPQTQSFPAPSPQPL
;
A
#
# COMPACT_ATOMS: atom_id res chain seq x y z
N ALA A 1 7.32 56.61 -6.68
CA ALA A 1 8.66 56.42 -6.09
C ALA A 1 8.64 55.08 -5.36
N ALA A 2 8.88 54.00 -6.11
CA ALA A 2 10.19 53.36 -6.26
C ALA A 2 10.42 52.36 -5.08
N SER A 3 9.92 51.13 -5.23
CA SER A 3 10.65 49.98 -5.79
C SER A 3 11.65 49.36 -4.80
N ARG A 4 11.22 48.30 -4.13
CA ARG A 4 12.10 47.19 -3.75
C ARG A 4 11.37 45.88 -4.02
N GLU A 5 11.71 45.28 -5.14
CA GLU A 5 11.44 43.89 -5.47
C GLU A 5 11.92 42.98 -4.32
N PRO A 6 11.25 41.85 -4.06
CA PRO A 6 11.83 40.80 -3.25
C PRO A 6 13.00 40.20 -4.05
N GLN A 7 14.23 40.50 -3.63
CA GLN A 7 15.42 39.85 -4.15
C GLN A 7 15.28 38.34 -3.97
N ALA A 8 15.24 37.62 -5.09
CA ALA A 8 15.46 36.19 -5.11
C ALA A 8 16.82 35.92 -4.45
N VAL A 9 16.80 35.25 -3.30
CA VAL A 9 18.00 34.75 -2.62
C VAL A 9 18.50 33.54 -3.41
N THR A 10 19.20 33.81 -4.50
CA THR A 10 19.98 32.81 -5.24
C THR A 10 21.42 32.87 -4.71
N ASN A 11 21.92 31.73 -4.20
CA ASN A 11 23.27 31.47 -3.67
C ASN A 11 23.48 31.54 -2.14
N LEU A 12 22.74 30.72 -1.37
CA LEU A 12 23.33 30.15 -0.15
C LEU A 12 24.02 28.84 -0.53
N LYS A 13 25.36 28.77 -0.37
CA LYS A 13 26.01 27.46 -0.17
C LYS A 13 25.31 26.81 1.02
N PRO A 14 24.79 25.58 0.94
CA PRO A 14 24.13 24.96 2.08
C PRO A 14 25.17 24.79 3.20
N SER A 15 25.01 25.55 4.29
CA SER A 15 25.75 25.31 5.53
C SER A 15 25.26 24.00 6.13
N THR A 16 26.17 23.15 6.62
CA THR A 16 25.79 21.93 7.35
C THR A 16 24.84 22.31 8.51
N PRO A 17 23.63 21.72 8.57
CA PRO A 17 22.67 22.07 9.62
C PRO A 17 23.17 21.60 10.99
N LYS A 18 22.88 22.37 12.04
CA LYS A 18 23.20 21.97 13.41
C LYS A 18 22.40 20.72 13.81
N ILE A 19 23.08 19.76 14.43
CA ILE A 19 22.57 18.44 14.80
C ILE A 19 22.42 18.34 16.31
N ALA A 20 21.24 17.94 16.78
CA ALA A 20 20.99 17.52 18.14
C ALA A 20 20.92 15.99 18.25
N PHE A 21 21.61 15.41 19.23
CA PHE A 21 21.36 14.02 19.64
C PHE A 21 20.43 13.98 20.85
N LEU A 22 19.39 13.17 20.73
CA LEU A 22 18.33 13.01 21.72
C LEU A 22 18.36 11.59 22.27
N PHE A 23 18.57 11.43 23.57
CA PHE A 23 18.69 10.12 24.20
C PHE A 23 17.37 9.70 24.87
N PRO A 24 16.75 8.57 24.50
CA PRO A 24 15.45 8.17 25.04
C PRO A 24 15.53 7.70 26.50
N GLY A 25 14.41 7.86 27.22
CA GLY A 25 14.29 7.40 28.60
C GLY A 25 13.82 5.95 28.75
N GLN A 26 13.45 5.61 29.99
CA GLN A 26 12.80 4.34 30.32
C GLN A 26 11.45 4.19 29.56
N GLY A 27 11.17 2.98 29.10
CA GLY A 27 10.05 2.64 28.19
C GLY A 27 10.51 2.35 26.76
N SER A 28 11.73 2.75 26.41
CA SER A 28 12.37 2.48 25.11
C SER A 28 12.93 1.06 24.99
N GLN A 29 13.19 0.37 26.10
CA GLN A 29 13.75 -0.97 26.13
C GLN A 29 12.84 -2.04 25.50
N TYR A 30 13.47 -3.07 24.93
CA TYR A 30 12.85 -4.29 24.46
C TYR A 30 13.91 -5.41 24.38
N VAL A 31 13.48 -6.67 24.46
CA VAL A 31 14.37 -7.83 24.33
C VAL A 31 15.04 -7.84 22.96
N ASP A 32 16.31 -8.20 22.89
CA ASP A 32 17.13 -8.20 21.67
C ASP A 32 17.38 -6.83 21.05
N MET A 33 17.18 -5.74 21.81
CA MET A 33 17.55 -4.41 21.32
C MET A 33 19.04 -4.32 20.97
N LEU A 34 19.32 -3.81 19.76
CA LEU A 34 20.65 -3.70 19.16
C LEU A 34 21.46 -5.00 18.99
N ARG A 35 20.87 -6.18 19.19
CA ARG A 35 21.58 -7.46 18.95
C ARG A 35 22.16 -7.53 17.55
N ASP A 36 21.33 -7.20 16.55
CA ASP A 36 21.72 -7.25 15.14
C ASP A 36 22.85 -6.27 14.80
N LEU A 37 22.88 -5.11 15.46
CA LEU A 37 23.99 -4.17 15.36
C LEU A 37 25.24 -4.68 16.10
N ALA A 38 25.09 -5.33 17.24
CA ALA A 38 26.21 -5.92 17.99
C ALA A 38 26.88 -7.06 17.21
N GLU A 39 26.10 -7.85 16.47
CA GLU A 39 26.61 -8.91 15.59
C GLU A 39 27.41 -8.37 14.39
N LYS A 40 27.15 -7.12 13.97
CA LYS A 40 27.78 -6.52 12.78
C LYS A 40 28.88 -5.51 13.07
N TYR A 41 28.78 -4.78 14.18
CA TYR A 41 29.65 -3.66 14.48
C TYR A 41 30.42 -3.91 15.78
N ALA A 42 31.73 -4.12 15.67
CA ALA A 42 32.61 -4.38 16.81
C ALA A 42 32.50 -3.29 17.90
N VAL A 43 32.29 -2.03 17.53
CA VAL A 43 32.11 -0.93 18.50
C VAL A 43 30.84 -1.09 19.35
N VAL A 44 29.78 -1.67 18.79
CA VAL A 44 28.53 -1.95 19.52
C VAL A 44 28.77 -3.13 20.46
N GLN A 45 29.38 -4.22 19.96
CA GLN A 45 29.75 -5.38 20.76
C GLN A 45 30.65 -5.01 21.95
N GLU A 46 31.68 -4.21 21.72
CA GLU A 46 32.61 -3.75 22.74
C GLU A 46 31.93 -2.90 23.81
N THR A 47 30.95 -2.09 23.41
CA THR A 47 30.17 -1.28 24.36
C THR A 47 29.32 -2.16 25.28
N PHE A 48 28.70 -3.22 24.75
CA PHE A 48 28.01 -4.20 25.58
C PHE A 48 28.96 -4.98 26.49
N ARG A 49 30.17 -5.30 26.03
CA ARG A 49 31.20 -5.96 26.85
C ARG A 49 31.64 -5.08 28.00
N GLU A 50 31.94 -3.80 27.75
CA GLU A 50 32.29 -2.83 28.79
C GLU A 50 31.14 -2.67 29.80
N ALA A 51 29.89 -2.66 29.33
CA ALA A 51 28.73 -2.62 30.22
C ALA A 51 28.60 -3.88 31.07
N ASP A 52 28.81 -5.06 30.50
CA ASP A 52 28.81 -6.32 31.27
C ASP A 52 29.89 -6.31 32.36
N GLU A 53 31.12 -5.89 32.04
CA GLU A 53 32.22 -5.81 33.02
C GLU A 53 31.91 -4.89 34.20
N VAL A 54 31.17 -3.79 33.96
CA VAL A 54 30.78 -2.83 35.01
C VAL A 54 29.55 -3.31 35.78
N MET A 55 28.58 -3.92 35.09
CA MET A 55 27.28 -4.24 35.66
C MET A 55 27.22 -5.62 36.30
N GLU A 56 28.04 -6.59 35.90
CA GLU A 56 28.06 -7.94 36.45
C GLU A 56 28.27 -7.96 37.98
N PRO A 57 29.21 -7.20 38.56
CA PRO A 57 29.35 -7.11 40.02
C PRO A 57 28.17 -6.44 40.73
N LEU A 58 27.41 -5.59 40.02
CA LEU A 58 26.29 -4.82 40.59
C LEU A 58 24.95 -5.58 40.50
N LEU A 59 24.75 -6.36 39.43
CA LEU A 59 23.54 -7.13 39.16
C LEU A 59 23.66 -8.61 39.54
N GLY A 60 24.88 -9.11 39.79
CA GLY A 60 25.18 -10.52 40.03
C GLY A 60 25.15 -11.40 38.77
N LYS A 61 24.98 -10.79 37.59
CA LYS A 61 24.95 -11.43 36.26
C LYS A 61 25.25 -10.40 35.19
N LYS A 62 25.65 -10.84 34.02
CA LYS A 62 25.88 -9.96 32.87
C LYS A 62 24.59 -9.26 32.45
N LEU A 63 24.72 -8.01 32.00
CA LEU A 63 23.60 -7.24 31.50
C LEU A 63 23.05 -7.87 30.22
N THR A 64 23.93 -8.31 29.32
CA THR A 64 23.57 -9.01 28.08
C THR A 64 22.78 -10.30 28.33
N GLU A 65 23.04 -11.02 29.42
CA GLU A 65 22.27 -12.21 29.78
C GLU A 65 20.80 -11.95 30.06
N VAL A 66 20.41 -10.69 30.35
CA VAL A 66 19.02 -10.27 30.53
C VAL A 66 18.46 -9.62 29.26
N LEU A 67 19.31 -9.00 28.44
CA LEU A 67 18.90 -8.33 27.20
C LEU A 67 18.68 -9.27 26.02
N PHE A 68 19.55 -10.26 25.89
CA PHE A 68 19.67 -11.10 24.71
C PHE A 68 19.05 -12.48 24.95
N SER A 69 17.98 -12.77 24.19
CA SER A 69 17.39 -14.12 24.08
C SER A 69 18.42 -15.23 23.75
N LYS A 70 18.14 -16.46 24.16
CA LYS A 70 19.00 -17.62 23.86
C LYS A 70 18.34 -18.51 22.81
N ALA A 71 19.16 -19.14 21.97
CA ALA A 71 18.66 -20.11 20.99
C ALA A 71 17.95 -21.27 21.71
N GLY A 72 16.68 -21.50 21.36
CA GLY A 72 15.86 -22.55 21.99
C GLY A 72 15.11 -22.12 23.25
N GLU A 73 15.13 -20.83 23.65
CA GLU A 73 14.27 -20.34 24.74
C GLU A 73 12.78 -20.56 24.41
N THR A 74 12.06 -21.12 25.38
CA THR A 74 10.62 -21.31 25.33
C THR A 74 9.88 -19.97 25.45
N GLU A 75 8.61 -19.92 25.03
CA GLU A 75 7.78 -18.71 25.15
C GLU A 75 7.67 -18.21 26.61
N GLN A 76 7.71 -19.13 27.58
CA GLN A 76 7.67 -18.78 29.00
C GLN A 76 8.98 -18.12 29.46
N GLU A 77 10.13 -18.60 29.01
CA GLU A 77 11.44 -18.01 29.33
C GLU A 77 11.60 -16.62 28.71
N LEU A 78 11.10 -16.42 27.48
CA LEU A 78 11.04 -15.11 26.84
C LEU A 78 10.16 -14.12 27.63
N LYS A 79 9.00 -14.54 28.12
CA LYS A 79 8.15 -13.68 28.98
C LYS A 79 8.84 -13.30 30.28
N VAL A 80 9.54 -14.23 30.93
CA VAL A 80 10.33 -13.94 32.14
C VAL A 80 11.41 -12.91 31.85
N ARG A 81 12.07 -13.00 30.69
CA ARG A 81 13.07 -12.03 30.23
C ARG A 81 12.46 -10.65 29.94
N GLU A 82 11.31 -10.61 29.29
CA GLU A 82 10.56 -9.38 29.03
C GLU A 82 10.13 -8.67 30.32
N GLU A 83 9.82 -9.41 31.39
CA GLU A 83 9.54 -8.82 32.70
C GLU A 83 10.82 -8.41 33.45
N ALA A 84 11.91 -9.16 33.29
CA ALA A 84 13.20 -8.84 33.91
C ALA A 84 13.79 -7.53 33.36
N ILE A 85 13.71 -7.28 32.05
CA ILE A 85 14.19 -6.03 31.44
C ILE A 85 13.33 -4.82 31.84
N LYS A 86 12.12 -4.99 32.39
CA LYS A 86 11.27 -3.90 32.90
C LYS A 86 11.60 -3.48 34.32
N GLN A 87 12.39 -4.28 35.06
CA GLN A 87 12.85 -3.89 36.39
C GLN A 87 13.78 -2.68 36.29
N THR A 88 13.58 -1.68 37.14
CA THR A 88 14.22 -0.37 36.99
C THR A 88 15.75 -0.48 37.10
N GLU A 89 16.25 -1.35 37.98
CA GLU A 89 17.67 -1.62 38.16
C GLU A 89 18.35 -2.25 36.94
N VAL A 90 17.59 -2.93 36.06
CA VAL A 90 18.09 -3.48 34.79
C VAL A 90 17.83 -2.51 33.64
N THR A 91 16.65 -1.89 33.60
CA THR A 91 16.21 -0.99 32.53
C THR A 91 17.16 0.18 32.35
N GLN A 92 17.55 0.81 33.46
CA GLN A 92 18.38 2.01 33.41
C GLN A 92 19.76 1.78 32.78
N PRO A 93 20.58 0.83 33.26
CA PRO A 93 21.86 0.51 32.62
C PRO A 93 21.68 -0.09 31.22
N ALA A 94 20.60 -0.81 30.95
CA ALA A 94 20.29 -1.36 29.63
C ALA A 94 20.10 -0.28 28.55
N VAL A 95 19.22 0.69 28.80
CA VAL A 95 18.95 1.78 27.85
C VAL A 95 20.20 2.64 27.70
N LEU A 96 20.89 3.01 28.79
CA LEU A 96 22.14 3.76 28.70
C LEU A 96 23.19 3.01 27.86
N THR A 97 23.32 1.70 28.01
CA THR A 97 24.25 0.90 27.19
C THR A 97 23.88 0.97 25.71
N ALA A 98 22.58 0.87 25.40
CA ALA A 98 22.09 0.96 24.03
C ALA A 98 22.35 2.36 23.42
N ASP A 99 22.06 3.41 24.18
CA ASP A 99 22.32 4.82 23.83
C ASP A 99 23.80 5.05 23.49
N ILE A 100 24.70 4.59 24.36
CA ILE A 100 26.14 4.75 24.15
C ILE A 100 26.67 3.88 23.01
N ALA A 101 26.09 2.70 22.79
CA ALA A 101 26.48 1.85 21.67
C ALA A 101 26.16 2.51 20.33
N ILE A 102 24.99 3.14 20.19
CA ILE A 102 24.61 3.89 18.98
C ILE A 102 25.43 5.19 18.87
N LEU A 103 25.65 5.92 19.97
CA LEU A 103 26.51 7.10 19.98
C LEU A 103 27.91 6.79 19.45
N ARG A 104 28.55 5.74 19.98
CA ARG A 104 29.88 5.31 19.54
C ARG A 104 29.85 4.82 18.10
N LEU A 105 28.77 4.16 17.67
CA LEU A 105 28.59 3.76 16.29
C LEU A 105 28.52 4.98 15.34
N LEU A 106 27.68 5.98 15.65
CA LEU A 106 27.58 7.25 14.91
C LEU A 106 28.92 7.98 14.85
N LYS A 107 29.62 8.07 15.99
CA LYS A 107 30.96 8.66 16.05
C LYS A 107 31.96 7.92 15.16
N SER A 108 31.84 6.60 15.07
CA SER A 108 32.67 5.78 14.19
C SER A 108 32.42 6.05 12.68
N PHE A 109 31.33 6.75 12.36
CA PHE A 109 30.97 7.27 11.05
C PHE A 109 31.23 8.78 10.93
N GLY A 110 31.95 9.38 11.88
CA GLY A 110 32.26 10.82 11.88
C GLY A 110 31.06 11.72 12.15
N VAL A 111 29.93 11.17 12.61
CA VAL A 111 28.73 11.95 12.94
C VAL A 111 28.80 12.35 14.41
N GLU A 112 28.93 13.64 14.66
CA GLU A 112 28.97 14.23 16.01
C GLU A 112 27.84 15.26 16.19
N PRO A 113 27.29 15.41 17.42
CA PRO A 113 26.26 16.40 17.69
C PRO A 113 26.85 17.78 18.01
N ASP A 114 26.12 18.84 17.65
CA ASP A 114 26.37 20.22 18.10
C ASP A 114 25.77 20.50 19.47
N VAL A 115 24.74 19.74 19.86
CA VAL A 115 24.05 19.85 21.15
C VAL A 115 23.40 18.52 21.51
N VAL A 116 23.26 18.23 22.79
CA VAL A 116 22.62 17.00 23.26
C VAL A 116 21.55 17.27 24.31
N CYS A 117 20.53 16.43 24.36
CA CYS A 117 19.70 16.27 25.55
C CYS A 117 19.21 14.83 25.63
N GLY A 118 18.60 14.48 26.75
CA GLY A 118 17.97 13.18 26.88
C GLY A 118 16.73 13.28 27.73
N HIS A 119 15.83 12.31 27.60
CA HIS A 119 14.57 12.31 28.32
C HIS A 119 14.69 11.46 29.58
N SER A 120 14.56 12.08 30.76
CA SER A 120 14.68 11.39 32.05
C SER A 120 16.00 10.62 32.16
N LEU A 121 15.95 9.29 32.17
CA LEU A 121 17.14 8.42 32.12
C LEU A 121 18.10 8.77 30.97
N GLY A 122 17.56 9.14 29.80
CA GLY A 122 18.37 9.46 28.63
C GLY A 122 19.32 10.64 28.85
N GLU A 123 19.05 11.50 29.83
CA GLU A 123 19.96 12.60 30.18
C GLU A 123 21.37 12.06 30.53
N TYR A 124 21.49 10.85 31.10
CA TYR A 124 22.79 10.22 31.35
C TYR A 124 23.52 9.82 30.06
N GLY A 125 22.79 9.47 29.00
CA GLY A 125 23.36 9.30 27.66
C GLY A 125 23.92 10.62 27.13
N ALA A 126 23.19 11.73 27.34
CA ALA A 126 23.62 13.07 26.99
C ALA A 126 24.84 13.55 27.82
N LEU A 127 24.92 13.20 29.11
CA LEU A 127 26.08 13.50 29.97
C LEU A 127 27.35 12.81 29.45
N VAL A 128 27.24 11.57 28.98
CA VAL A 128 28.37 10.86 28.37
C VAL A 128 28.73 11.49 27.03
N ALA A 129 27.75 11.80 26.19
CA ALA A 129 27.99 12.44 24.88
C ALA A 129 28.65 13.82 25.00
N SER A 130 28.30 14.58 26.04
CA SER A 130 28.88 15.89 26.35
C SER A 130 30.20 15.84 27.15
N GLY A 131 30.67 14.64 27.50
CA GLY A 131 31.91 14.44 28.25
C GLY A 131 31.85 14.81 29.73
N ILE A 132 30.65 15.09 30.27
CA ILE A 132 30.46 15.37 31.71
C ILE A 132 30.76 14.13 32.54
N LEU A 133 30.33 12.94 32.09
CA LEU A 133 30.59 11.67 32.75
C LEU A 133 31.23 10.65 31.80
N PRO A 134 32.21 9.85 32.25
CA PRO A 134 32.65 8.69 31.49
C PRO A 134 31.59 7.57 31.55
N PHE A 135 31.48 6.75 30.50
CA PHE A 135 30.45 5.72 30.36
C PHE A 135 30.37 4.77 31.57
N LYS A 136 31.51 4.27 32.04
CA LYS A 136 31.59 3.42 33.24
C LYS A 136 30.97 4.05 34.48
N GLU A 137 31.25 5.33 34.74
CA GLU A 137 30.67 6.03 35.90
C GLU A 137 29.21 6.39 35.67
N ALA A 138 28.80 6.65 34.42
CA ALA A 138 27.39 6.84 34.09
C ALA A 138 26.58 5.55 34.35
N LEU A 139 27.12 4.37 34.06
CA LEU A 139 26.51 3.07 34.42
C LEU A 139 26.34 2.92 35.93
N GLN A 140 27.37 3.29 36.71
CA GLN A 140 27.29 3.31 38.17
C GLN A 140 26.24 4.32 38.67
N ALA A 141 26.18 5.49 38.04
CA ALA A 141 25.23 6.55 38.37
C ALA A 141 23.79 6.10 38.11
N VAL A 142 23.48 5.50 36.96
CA VAL A 142 22.11 5.06 36.64
C VAL A 142 21.71 3.81 37.41
N SER A 143 22.66 2.92 37.72
CA SER A 143 22.42 1.77 38.59
C SER A 143 22.08 2.22 40.01
N ALA A 144 22.86 3.14 40.57
CA ALA A 144 22.56 3.75 41.87
C ALA A 144 21.25 4.52 41.84
N ARG A 145 21.01 5.34 40.80
CA ARG A 145 19.76 6.09 40.63
C ARG A 145 18.55 5.17 40.65
N GLY A 146 18.55 4.11 39.83
CA GLY A 146 17.48 3.13 39.79
C GLY A 146 17.25 2.44 41.13
N LYS A 147 18.34 2.06 41.82
CA LYS A 147 18.27 1.43 43.15
C LYS A 147 17.72 2.37 44.22
N GLU A 148 18.22 3.60 44.31
CA GLU A 148 17.79 4.57 45.32
C GLU A 148 16.34 4.99 45.08
N MET A 149 15.92 5.16 43.81
CA MET A 149 14.54 5.47 43.45
C MET A 149 13.57 4.31 43.74
N ALA A 150 13.94 3.07 43.42
CA ALA A 150 13.11 1.91 43.71
C ALA A 150 13.11 1.52 45.21
N GLY A 151 14.14 1.92 45.94
CA GLY A 151 14.33 1.63 47.36
C GLY A 151 13.65 2.61 48.32
N VAL A 152 13.01 3.67 47.81
CA VAL A 152 12.31 4.66 48.64
C VAL A 152 11.17 3.98 49.41
N LYS A 153 11.30 3.92 50.74
CA LYS A 153 10.24 3.38 51.61
C LYS A 153 9.36 4.50 52.13
N VAL A 154 8.29 4.80 51.38
CA VAL A 154 7.24 5.75 51.76
C VAL A 154 5.91 5.01 51.99
N LYS A 155 5.00 5.64 52.75
CA LYS A 155 3.68 5.05 53.03
C LYS A 155 2.83 4.91 51.77
N ASP A 156 2.95 5.85 50.84
CA ASP A 156 2.33 5.82 49.51
C ASP A 156 3.44 6.00 48.46
N PRO A 157 3.77 4.97 47.67
CA PRO A 157 4.77 5.07 46.60
C PRO A 157 4.27 5.92 45.42
N GLY A 158 2.99 6.30 45.40
CA GLY A 158 2.37 7.11 44.38
C GLY A 158 2.14 6.36 43.07
N LYS A 159 1.53 7.06 42.10
CA LYS A 159 1.27 6.55 40.74
C LYS A 159 1.72 7.55 39.68
N MET A 160 1.86 7.07 38.45
CA MET A 160 2.02 7.91 37.26
C MET A 160 0.95 7.58 36.24
N ALA A 161 0.52 8.57 35.46
CA ALA A 161 -0.43 8.38 34.36
C ALA A 161 -0.09 9.26 33.16
N SER A 162 -0.19 8.71 31.96
CA SER A 162 -0.09 9.47 30.71
C SER A 162 -1.45 10.08 30.37
N VAL A 163 -1.50 11.38 30.14
CA VAL A 163 -2.70 12.14 29.76
C VAL A 163 -2.50 12.70 28.35
N ALA A 164 -3.45 12.42 27.45
CA ALA A 164 -3.46 12.92 26.08
C ALA A 164 -3.93 14.38 25.99
N ALA A 165 -3.21 15.29 26.66
CA ALA A 165 -3.49 16.71 26.72
C ALA A 165 -2.19 17.53 26.91
N SER A 166 -2.28 18.83 26.59
CA SER A 166 -1.18 19.78 26.77
C SER A 166 -0.90 20.04 28.25
N CYS A 167 0.33 20.46 28.56
CA CYS A 167 0.74 20.73 29.93
C CYS A 167 -0.15 21.79 30.60
N GLU A 168 -0.52 22.85 29.90
CA GLU A 168 -1.33 23.95 30.43
C GLU A 168 -2.73 23.48 30.84
N LYS A 169 -3.35 22.63 30.01
CA LYS A 169 -4.65 22.02 30.31
C LYS A 169 -4.54 21.05 31.49
N VAL A 170 -3.47 20.27 31.52
CA VAL A 170 -3.23 19.31 32.60
C VAL A 170 -3.07 20.06 33.92
N GLU A 171 -2.15 21.02 33.99
CA GLU A 171 -1.91 21.83 35.19
C GLU A 171 -3.16 22.60 35.64
N ALA A 172 -4.01 23.07 34.72
CA ALA A 172 -5.28 23.69 35.07
C ALA A 172 -6.24 22.73 35.79
N VAL A 173 -6.35 21.49 35.31
CA VAL A 173 -7.19 20.45 35.94
C VAL A 173 -6.60 19.97 37.26
N LEU A 174 -5.28 19.83 37.35
CA LEU A 174 -4.63 19.35 38.59
C LEU A 174 -4.85 20.28 39.79
N LYS A 175 -5.13 21.58 39.56
CA LYS A 175 -5.48 22.53 40.64
C LYS A 175 -6.78 22.18 41.36
N ASP A 176 -7.68 21.47 40.70
CA ASP A 176 -8.99 21.07 41.24
C ASP A 176 -8.95 19.69 41.91
N ILE A 177 -7.81 19.00 41.87
CA ILE A 177 -7.63 17.66 42.45
C ILE A 177 -7.15 17.79 43.90
N ALA A 178 -7.83 17.11 44.82
CA ALA A 178 -7.40 17.08 46.20
C ALA A 178 -6.19 16.15 46.38
N GLY A 179 -5.16 16.61 47.10
CA GLY A 179 -3.92 15.85 47.35
C GLY A 179 -2.77 16.29 46.43
N TYR A 180 -1.65 15.56 46.49
CA TYR A 180 -0.46 15.92 45.73
C TYR A 180 -0.41 15.21 44.37
N VAL A 181 -0.45 15.98 43.28
CA VAL A 181 -0.25 15.51 41.90
C VAL A 181 0.34 16.64 41.04
N VAL A 182 1.33 16.31 40.21
CA VAL A 182 2.07 17.27 39.38
C VAL A 182 2.22 16.75 37.95
N ALA A 183 2.45 17.66 37.00
CA ALA A 183 2.93 17.31 35.66
C ALA A 183 4.40 16.89 35.75
N ALA A 184 4.66 15.58 35.68
CA ALA A 184 5.97 14.96 35.89
C ALA A 184 6.80 14.87 34.60
N ASN A 185 6.17 14.68 33.45
CA ASN A 185 6.86 14.72 32.17
C ASN A 185 6.08 15.55 31.15
N LYS A 186 6.67 16.65 30.70
CA LYS A 186 6.12 17.55 29.68
C LYS A 186 6.68 17.11 28.33
N ASN A 187 6.06 16.10 27.73
CA ASN A 187 6.63 15.34 26.61
C ASN A 187 6.40 16.03 25.26
N CYS A 188 5.16 16.41 24.95
CA CYS A 188 4.82 17.15 23.74
C CYS A 188 3.45 17.84 23.91
N PRO A 189 3.05 18.76 23.01
CA PRO A 189 1.76 19.46 23.12
C PRO A 189 0.53 18.56 23.24
N SER A 190 0.63 17.30 22.77
CA SER A 190 -0.45 16.31 22.84
C SER A 190 -0.32 15.29 23.96
N GLN A 191 0.75 15.32 24.78
CA GLN A 191 0.97 14.33 25.83
C GLN A 191 1.73 14.91 27.03
N THR A 192 1.14 14.75 28.21
CA THR A 192 1.76 15.08 29.50
C THR A 192 1.60 13.90 30.45
N VAL A 193 2.65 13.54 31.20
CA VAL A 193 2.57 12.52 32.26
C VAL A 193 2.39 13.21 33.59
N ILE A 194 1.43 12.76 34.38
CA ILE A 194 1.20 13.20 35.76
C ILE A 194 1.77 12.19 36.75
N ALA A 195 2.24 12.66 37.90
CA ALA A 195 2.71 11.81 39.01
C ALA A 195 2.35 12.42 40.36
N GLY A 196 2.09 11.57 41.36
CA GLY A 196 1.73 12.04 42.70
C GLY A 196 1.23 10.92 43.60
N GLU A 197 0.52 11.30 44.65
CA GLU A 197 -0.17 10.37 45.56
C GLU A 197 -1.16 9.50 44.80
N THR A 198 -1.28 8.24 45.22
CA THR A 198 -2.09 7.22 44.52
C THR A 198 -3.53 7.70 44.31
N LYS A 199 -4.15 8.26 45.36
CA LYS A 199 -5.54 8.73 45.30
C LYS A 199 -5.70 9.97 44.41
N ALA A 200 -4.76 10.92 44.48
CA ALA A 200 -4.80 12.13 43.69
C ALA A 200 -4.66 11.82 42.19
N VAL A 201 -3.78 10.88 41.82
CA VAL A 201 -3.63 10.44 40.43
C VAL A 201 -4.87 9.68 39.93
N GLU A 202 -5.45 8.80 40.75
CA GLU A 202 -6.70 8.10 40.39
C GLU A 202 -7.89 9.05 40.20
N GLU A 203 -7.98 10.10 41.02
CA GLU A 203 -8.98 11.15 40.88
C GLU A 203 -8.74 11.99 39.62
N ALA A 204 -7.47 12.35 39.35
CA ALA A 204 -7.08 13.07 38.14
C ALA A 204 -7.42 12.28 36.87
N ILE A 205 -7.15 10.96 36.83
CA ILE A 205 -7.52 10.09 35.71
C ILE A 205 -9.03 10.17 35.45
N LYS A 206 -9.86 9.96 36.48
CA LYS A 206 -11.33 10.03 36.35
C LYS A 206 -11.80 11.40 35.87
N LYS A 207 -11.17 12.47 36.37
CA LYS A 207 -11.47 13.84 35.95
C LYS A 207 -11.14 14.06 34.48
N PHE A 208 -9.96 13.67 34.01
CA PHE A 208 -9.58 13.77 32.60
C PHE A 208 -10.49 12.94 31.70
N ASP A 209 -10.83 11.70 32.09
CA ASP A 209 -11.76 10.85 31.35
C ASP A 209 -13.14 11.51 31.22
N SER A 210 -13.66 12.11 32.30
CA SER A 210 -14.94 12.86 32.27
C SER A 210 -14.91 14.11 31.37
N LEU A 211 -13.72 14.68 31.15
CA LEU A 211 -13.49 15.81 30.26
C LEU A 211 -13.21 15.37 28.81
N GLY A 212 -13.22 14.07 28.54
CA GLY A 212 -12.98 13.48 27.22
C GLY A 212 -11.51 13.35 26.82
N PHE A 213 -10.57 13.52 27.75
CA PHE A 213 -9.16 13.26 27.52
C PHE A 213 -8.81 11.83 27.93
N GLN A 214 -8.07 11.10 27.08
CA GLN A 214 -7.58 9.77 27.44
C GLN A 214 -6.50 9.88 28.52
N ALA A 215 -6.72 9.27 29.68
CA ALA A 215 -5.73 9.15 30.75
C ALA A 215 -5.47 7.68 31.09
N GLN A 216 -4.21 7.24 31.11
CA GLN A 216 -3.83 5.85 31.35
C GLN A 216 -2.70 5.73 32.37
N GLU A 217 -2.90 4.88 33.39
CA GLU A 217 -1.87 4.56 34.38
C GLU A 217 -0.63 3.93 33.73
N ILE A 218 0.56 4.33 34.20
CA ILE A 218 1.85 3.81 33.77
C ILE A 218 2.36 2.84 34.85
N GLY A 219 2.68 1.61 34.45
CA GLY A 219 3.20 0.58 35.36
C GLY A 219 4.62 0.84 35.82
N VAL A 220 4.79 1.66 36.86
CA VAL A 220 6.06 1.97 37.53
C VAL A 220 5.94 1.74 39.04
N SER A 221 7.07 1.52 39.71
CA SER A 221 7.06 1.22 41.15
C SER A 221 6.77 2.41 42.04
N HIS A 222 7.09 3.63 41.58
CA HIS A 222 6.89 4.88 42.31
C HIS A 222 6.52 6.03 41.36
N ALA A 223 5.95 7.09 41.91
CA ALA A 223 5.70 8.35 41.23
C ALA A 223 7.01 9.13 40.97
N PHE A 224 7.77 8.72 39.94
CA PHE A 224 9.01 9.38 39.54
C PHE A 224 8.80 10.84 39.10
N HIS A 225 9.86 11.66 39.19
CA HIS A 225 9.80 13.10 38.85
C HIS A 225 8.78 13.88 39.68
N SER A 226 8.61 13.45 40.94
CA SER A 226 7.74 14.10 41.93
C SER A 226 8.38 14.08 43.31
N ALA A 227 7.82 14.85 44.25
CA ALA A 227 8.28 14.90 45.64
C ALA A 227 8.22 13.53 46.36
N ILE A 228 7.45 12.57 45.85
CA ILE A 228 7.35 11.21 46.42
C ILE A 228 8.72 10.51 46.44
N VAL A 229 9.55 10.74 45.42
CA VAL A 229 10.89 10.13 45.32
C VAL A 229 12.02 11.06 45.77
N GLN A 230 11.70 12.22 46.33
CA GLN A 230 12.67 13.16 46.90
C GLN A 230 13.61 12.52 47.94
N PRO A 231 13.18 11.57 48.80
CA PRO A 231 14.10 10.91 49.74
C PRO A 231 15.26 10.16 49.09
N ALA A 232 15.18 9.82 47.78
CA ALA A 232 16.28 9.21 47.04
C ALA A 232 17.43 10.20 46.74
N GLN A 233 17.20 11.52 46.85
CA GLN A 233 18.18 12.54 46.50
C GLN A 233 19.43 12.51 47.37
N ASP A 234 19.28 12.36 48.70
CA ASP A 234 20.42 12.38 49.63
C ASP A 234 21.35 11.16 49.48
N PRO A 235 20.83 9.91 49.42
CA PRO A 235 21.66 8.76 49.07
C PRO A 235 22.31 8.91 47.70
N TYR A 236 21.57 9.42 46.72
CA TYR A 236 22.07 9.57 45.36
C TYR A 236 23.19 10.61 45.25
N ARG A 237 23.08 11.73 45.98
CA ARG A 237 24.12 12.76 46.09
C ARG A 237 25.46 12.16 46.53
N LYS A 238 25.46 11.27 47.53
CA LYS A 238 26.67 10.60 48.02
C LYS A 238 27.37 9.74 46.96
N VAL A 239 26.60 9.22 46.00
CA VAL A 239 27.17 8.48 44.85
C VAL A 239 27.78 9.47 43.87
N LEU A 240 27.05 10.51 43.49
CA LEU A 240 27.50 11.54 42.54
C LEU A 240 28.73 12.33 43.03
N GLU A 241 28.94 12.46 44.34
CA GLU A 241 30.13 13.07 44.94
C GLU A 241 31.41 12.26 44.67
N ARG A 242 31.29 10.97 44.38
CA ARG A 242 32.41 10.07 44.09
C ARG A 242 32.73 9.97 42.61
N LEU A 243 31.88 10.55 41.75
CA LEU A 243 32.03 10.50 40.30
C LEU A 243 32.85 11.69 39.79
N SER A 244 33.57 11.44 38.69
CA SER A 244 34.45 12.36 38.00
C SER A 244 33.65 13.29 37.07
N ILE A 245 32.78 14.12 37.64
CA ILE A 245 31.98 15.11 36.89
C ILE A 245 32.89 16.20 36.31
N LYS A 246 32.77 16.45 35.01
CA LYS A 246 33.51 17.49 34.28
C LYS A 246 32.57 18.54 33.67
N PRO A 247 33.06 19.76 33.37
CA PRO A 247 32.30 20.70 32.56
C PRO A 247 31.98 20.14 31.16
N PRO A 248 30.82 20.48 30.56
CA PRO A 248 30.44 20.00 29.23
C PRO A 248 31.40 20.48 28.14
N SER A 249 31.80 19.57 27.25
CA SER A 249 32.60 19.89 26.05
C SER A 249 31.75 20.38 24.87
N ILE A 250 30.48 19.99 24.84
CA ILE A 250 29.45 20.47 23.91
C ILE A 250 28.19 20.85 24.69
N PRO A 251 27.36 21.78 24.17
CA PRO A 251 26.12 22.18 24.82
C PRO A 251 25.20 21.00 25.16
N ILE A 252 24.65 21.00 26.38
CA ILE A 252 23.69 20.01 26.88
C ILE A 252 22.58 20.70 27.64
N LEU A 253 21.33 20.29 27.44
CA LEU A 253 20.17 20.82 28.16
C LEU A 253 19.79 19.93 29.33
N SER A 254 19.25 20.56 30.38
CA SER A 254 18.82 19.88 31.59
C SER A 254 17.31 19.69 31.65
N ASN A 255 16.89 18.47 32.02
CA ASN A 255 15.49 18.12 32.24
C ASN A 255 14.81 18.98 33.29
N VAL A 256 15.56 19.46 34.29
CA VAL A 256 15.02 20.22 35.43
C VAL A 256 14.69 21.66 35.04
N THR A 257 15.50 22.26 34.16
CA THR A 257 15.41 23.70 33.86
C THR A 257 14.89 23.98 32.46
N GLY A 258 14.97 23.02 31.53
CA GLY A 258 14.71 23.22 30.11
C GLY A 258 15.76 24.09 29.40
N ASP A 259 16.86 24.45 30.07
CA ASP A 259 17.95 25.29 29.53
C ASP A 259 19.31 24.56 29.66
N TYR A 260 20.36 25.19 29.14
CA TYR A 260 21.70 24.63 29.13
C TYR A 260 22.29 24.42 30.54
N TYR A 261 22.99 23.30 30.71
CA TYR A 261 23.76 23.05 31.93
C TYR A 261 24.82 24.14 32.18
N PRO A 262 25.07 24.49 33.46
CA PRO A 262 26.17 25.36 33.85
C PRO A 262 27.52 24.67 33.61
N LYS A 263 28.61 25.45 33.66
CA LYS A 263 29.98 24.92 33.58
C LYS A 263 30.54 24.48 34.94
N GLU A 264 29.98 24.99 36.05
CA GLU A 264 30.44 24.65 37.39
C GLU A 264 30.01 23.23 37.79
N THR A 265 30.97 22.36 38.12
CA THR A 265 30.73 20.94 38.42
C THR A 265 29.78 20.70 39.59
N ASP A 266 29.80 21.57 40.60
CA ASP A 266 28.92 21.44 41.76
C ASP A 266 27.47 21.74 41.40
N LYS A 267 27.23 22.74 40.55
CA LYS A 267 25.88 23.03 40.04
C LYS A 267 25.38 21.93 39.10
N ILE A 268 26.26 21.35 38.29
CA ILE A 268 25.92 20.16 37.48
C ILE A 268 25.45 19.04 38.41
N ARG A 269 26.21 18.76 39.48
CA ARG A 269 25.85 17.73 40.47
C ARG A 269 24.50 18.03 41.13
N ASP A 270 24.26 19.28 41.51
CA ASP A 270 23.00 19.70 42.11
C ASP A 270 21.80 19.46 41.17
N LEU A 271 21.94 19.78 39.89
CA LEU A 271 20.91 19.50 38.88
C LEU A 271 20.65 17.99 38.72
N LEU A 272 21.69 17.15 38.74
CA LEU A 272 21.54 15.70 38.67
C LEU A 272 20.83 15.10 39.89
N VAL A 273 21.10 15.64 41.08
CA VAL A 273 20.36 15.27 42.30
C VAL A 273 18.90 15.71 42.18
N GLN A 274 18.65 16.94 41.73
CA GLN A 274 17.29 17.47 41.57
C GLN A 274 16.47 16.68 40.55
N GLN A 275 17.08 16.25 39.44
CA GLN A 275 16.40 15.55 38.33
C GLN A 275 15.56 14.34 38.77
N VAL A 276 15.97 13.65 39.84
CA VAL A 276 15.25 12.49 40.36
C VAL A 276 13.80 12.81 40.77
N ALA A 277 13.58 14.00 41.34
CA ALA A 277 12.29 14.39 41.94
C ALA A 277 11.62 15.58 41.23
N ASN A 278 12.23 16.11 40.17
CA ASN A 278 11.73 17.26 39.42
C ASN A 278 11.15 16.83 38.07
N PRO A 279 10.17 17.58 37.53
CA PRO A 279 9.61 17.34 36.21
C PRO A 279 10.63 17.33 35.08
N VAL A 280 10.30 16.62 34.00
CA VAL A 280 11.07 16.60 32.75
C VAL A 280 10.52 17.65 31.78
N GLU A 281 11.27 18.74 31.57
CA GLU A 281 10.94 19.89 30.73
C GLU A 281 11.28 19.69 29.23
N PHE A 282 10.91 18.55 28.64
CA PHE A 282 11.35 18.16 27.30
C PHE A 282 10.85 19.08 26.17
N ILE A 283 9.62 19.61 26.27
CA ILE A 283 9.09 20.62 25.32
C ILE A 283 10.03 21.83 25.27
N SER A 284 10.41 22.36 26.43
CA SER A 284 11.29 23.52 26.58
C SER A 284 12.67 23.24 25.99
N GLU A 285 13.21 22.04 26.20
CA GLU A 285 14.51 21.65 25.63
C GLU A 285 14.51 21.69 24.10
N ILE A 286 13.51 21.09 23.46
CA ILE A 286 13.41 21.04 22.00
C ILE A 286 13.20 22.45 21.42
N GLN A 287 12.37 23.27 22.06
CA GLN A 287 12.16 24.67 21.66
C GLN A 287 13.46 25.47 21.77
N ARG A 288 14.20 25.33 22.87
CA ARG A 288 15.49 25.99 23.09
C ARG A 288 16.54 25.57 22.08
N MET A 289 16.64 24.28 21.75
CA MET A 289 17.51 23.79 20.67
C MET A 289 17.13 24.37 19.31
N TYR A 290 15.84 24.40 18.98
CA TYR A 290 15.36 24.97 17.72
C TYR A 290 15.67 26.46 17.61
N GLU A 291 15.48 27.23 18.68
CA GLU A 291 15.87 28.63 18.78
C GLU A 291 17.40 28.82 18.64
N GLY A 292 18.18 27.88 19.18
CA GLY A 292 19.64 27.81 19.03
C GLY A 292 20.16 27.43 17.63
N GLY A 293 19.25 27.21 16.68
CA GLY A 293 19.55 26.94 15.27
C GLY A 293 19.65 25.46 14.91
N VAL A 294 19.33 24.54 15.81
CA VAL A 294 19.25 23.10 15.49
C VAL A 294 18.14 22.87 14.48
N ARG A 295 18.43 22.11 13.43
CA ARG A 295 17.44 21.65 12.44
C ARG A 295 17.44 20.15 12.23
N LEU A 296 18.48 19.42 12.64
CA LEU A 296 18.47 17.95 12.62
C LEU A 296 18.41 17.41 14.03
N PHE A 297 17.38 16.61 14.33
CA PHE A 297 17.18 15.95 15.61
C PHE A 297 17.31 14.44 15.43
N VAL A 298 18.35 13.84 16.00
CA VAL A 298 18.62 12.40 15.89
C VAL A 298 18.34 11.75 17.23
N GLU A 299 17.35 10.86 17.29
CA GLU A 299 17.14 10.02 18.47
C GLU A 299 18.17 8.89 18.47
N VAL A 300 19.04 8.90 19.49
CA VAL A 300 20.18 8.00 19.69
C VAL A 300 19.85 7.03 20.81
N GLY A 301 19.19 5.93 20.46
CA GLY A 301 18.79 4.90 21.40
C GLY A 301 17.81 3.89 20.80
N PRO A 302 17.24 2.99 21.62
CA PRO A 302 16.24 2.01 21.17
C PRO A 302 14.87 2.65 20.90
N LYS A 303 14.10 2.09 19.95
CA LYS A 303 12.78 2.61 19.49
C LYS A 303 12.87 4.04 18.89
N ARG A 304 11.75 4.77 18.88
CA ARG A 304 11.56 6.06 18.18
C ARG A 304 10.63 7.04 18.91
N VAL A 305 10.64 7.02 20.24
CA VAL A 305 9.68 7.76 21.06
C VAL A 305 9.93 9.25 20.97
N LEU A 306 11.19 9.68 21.07
CA LEU A 306 11.54 11.11 21.06
C LEU A 306 11.35 11.75 19.69
N THR A 307 11.56 11.00 18.62
CA THR A 307 11.30 11.42 17.24
C THR A 307 9.83 11.83 17.07
N ALA A 308 8.90 11.08 17.68
CA ALA A 308 7.48 11.41 17.67
C ALA A 308 7.17 12.66 18.52
N PHE A 309 7.79 12.80 19.70
CA PHE A 309 7.63 13.98 20.54
C PHE A 309 8.15 15.25 19.87
N VAL A 310 9.36 15.23 19.30
CA VAL A 310 9.95 16.36 18.55
C VAL A 310 9.04 16.74 17.38
N THR A 311 8.51 15.75 16.67
CA THR A 311 7.60 16.00 15.55
C THR A 311 6.35 16.75 16.00
N SER A 312 5.77 16.36 17.14
CA SER A 312 4.60 17.03 17.73
C SER A 312 4.94 18.42 18.29
N ILE A 313 6.12 18.61 18.90
CA ILE A 313 6.55 19.91 19.45
C ILE A 313 6.77 20.94 18.34
N LEU A 314 7.34 20.53 17.20
CA LEU A 314 7.72 21.42 16.11
C LEU A 314 6.71 21.46 14.96
N GLU A 315 5.56 20.80 15.09
CA GLU A 315 4.51 20.73 14.06
C GLU A 315 4.10 22.12 13.55
N GLU A 316 3.89 23.08 14.47
CA GLU A 316 3.53 24.47 14.15
C GLU A 316 4.66 25.27 13.47
N ARG A 317 5.91 24.75 13.50
CA ARG A 317 7.09 25.38 12.88
C ARG A 317 7.33 24.90 11.43
N GLY A 318 6.37 24.15 10.86
CA GLY A 318 6.40 23.61 9.50
C GLY A 318 6.59 22.08 9.48
N GLN A 319 6.03 21.40 8.47
CA GLN A 319 6.01 19.93 8.42
C GLN A 319 7.40 19.33 8.17
N GLY A 320 7.93 18.61 9.17
CA GLY A 320 9.04 17.67 9.00
C GLY A 320 8.61 16.41 8.24
N PRO A 321 9.53 15.71 7.54
CA PRO A 321 9.21 14.51 6.78
C PRO A 321 9.05 13.30 7.72
N GLY A 322 7.88 13.18 8.37
CA GLY A 322 7.65 12.11 9.35
C GLY A 322 6.23 11.89 9.87
N ALA A 323 5.29 12.82 9.74
CA ALA A 323 3.94 12.65 10.28
C ALA A 323 3.05 11.77 9.37
N ARG A 324 3.00 10.45 9.63
CA ARG A 324 1.86 9.63 9.19
C ARG A 324 0.74 9.75 10.21
N GLY A 325 -0.29 10.51 9.86
CA GLY A 325 -1.63 10.31 10.38
C GLY A 325 -2.24 11.48 11.14
N GLN A 326 -2.81 12.44 10.42
CA GLN A 326 -4.15 12.96 10.73
C GLN A 326 -4.82 13.40 9.42
N LYS A 327 -6.02 12.85 9.18
CA LYS A 327 -6.92 13.27 8.12
C LYS A 327 -7.50 14.62 8.54
N ASN A 328 -7.14 15.70 7.85
CA ASN A 328 -8.08 16.78 7.52
C ASN A 328 -7.56 17.63 6.35
N SER A 329 -8.46 17.77 5.38
CA SER A 329 -8.63 18.76 4.31
C SER A 329 -7.48 19.68 3.85
N GLU A 330 -7.39 19.73 2.52
CA GLU A 330 -6.93 20.85 1.66
C GLU A 330 -5.42 21.01 1.38
N LEU A 331 -5.14 20.97 0.07
CA LEU A 331 -4.00 21.55 -0.65
C LEU A 331 -2.77 21.94 0.17
N THR A 332 -1.75 21.09 0.16
CA THR A 332 -0.35 21.55 0.22
C THR A 332 0.49 20.86 -0.86
N PRO A 333 1.36 21.58 -1.59
CA PRO A 333 2.24 20.99 -2.59
C PRO A 333 3.30 20.10 -1.92
N LEU A 334 3.92 19.23 -2.72
CA LEU A 334 5.16 18.50 -2.41
C LEU A 334 6.13 19.35 -1.56
N PRO A 335 6.81 18.76 -0.56
CA PRO A 335 7.74 19.52 0.26
C PRO A 335 8.81 20.14 -0.62
N SER A 336 8.98 21.45 -0.46
CA SER A 336 10.19 22.17 -0.85
C SER A 336 11.42 21.33 -0.50
N PRO A 337 12.49 21.32 -1.33
CA PRO A 337 13.77 20.81 -0.87
C PRO A 337 14.13 21.61 0.39
N LEU A 338 14.33 20.89 1.50
CA LEU A 338 14.51 21.36 2.89
C LEU A 338 13.19 21.65 3.62
N SER A 339 12.60 20.61 4.25
CA SER A 339 11.78 20.84 5.46
C SER A 339 12.61 21.68 6.44
N PRO A 340 12.01 22.65 7.16
CA PRO A 340 12.77 23.55 8.01
C PRO A 340 13.60 22.78 9.04
N TRP A 341 13.13 21.63 9.52
CA TRP A 341 13.80 20.72 10.43
C TRP A 341 13.45 19.25 10.11
N VAL A 342 14.24 18.30 10.63
CA VAL A 342 14.06 16.85 10.46
C VAL A 342 14.31 16.13 11.79
N ALA A 343 13.44 15.17 12.13
CA ALA A 343 13.64 14.23 13.23
C ALA A 343 13.85 12.79 12.71
N ILE A 344 14.85 12.07 13.22
CA ILE A 344 15.27 10.74 12.71
C ILE A 344 15.63 9.81 13.86
N SER A 345 15.12 8.58 13.86
CA SER A 345 15.48 7.54 14.83
C SER A 345 16.63 6.65 14.36
N SER A 346 17.47 6.19 15.29
CA SER A 346 18.58 5.26 15.02
C SER A 346 18.21 3.77 15.04
N ASN A 347 17.07 3.40 15.64
CA ASN A 347 16.70 2.01 15.87
C ASN A 347 15.17 1.83 15.84
N HIS A 348 14.67 0.64 15.48
CA HIS A 348 13.24 0.33 15.57
C HIS A 348 12.98 -1.17 15.71
N PRO A 349 12.20 -1.62 16.72
CA PRO A 349 12.01 -3.05 17.00
C PRO A 349 11.40 -3.81 15.83
N LYS A 350 10.47 -3.20 15.08
CA LYS A 350 9.83 -3.85 13.91
C LYS A 350 10.64 -3.81 12.62
N LYS A 351 11.61 -2.89 12.48
CA LYS A 351 12.37 -2.73 11.22
C LYS A 351 13.76 -3.38 11.32
N GLY A 352 14.26 -3.63 12.53
CA GLY A 352 15.63 -4.05 12.80
C GLY A 352 16.56 -2.85 12.98
N GLY A 353 17.58 -3.00 13.82
CA GLY A 353 18.59 -1.98 14.10
C GLY A 353 19.44 -1.67 12.88
N ILE A 354 19.85 -2.67 12.10
CA ILE A 354 20.67 -2.46 10.89
C ILE A 354 19.92 -1.63 9.85
N ASN A 355 18.65 -1.97 9.57
CA ASN A 355 17.85 -1.26 8.57
C ASN A 355 17.61 0.21 8.97
N GLU A 356 17.27 0.45 10.24
CA GLU A 356 16.99 1.80 10.71
C GLU A 356 18.27 2.63 10.76
N PHE A 357 19.39 2.05 11.19
CA PHE A 357 20.69 2.72 11.19
C PHE A 357 21.17 3.08 9.76
N ASN A 358 21.00 2.17 8.81
CA ASN A 358 21.28 2.45 7.39
C ASN A 358 20.39 3.59 6.86
N THR A 359 19.11 3.62 7.25
CA THR A 359 18.19 4.72 6.89
C THR A 359 18.63 6.05 7.51
N LEU A 360 19.11 6.03 8.75
CA LEU A 360 19.69 7.20 9.42
C LEU A 360 20.89 7.75 8.65
N LEU A 361 21.87 6.91 8.28
CA LEU A 361 23.02 7.34 7.48
C LEU A 361 22.61 7.92 6.12
N ALA A 362 21.60 7.33 5.46
CA ALA A 362 21.08 7.85 4.20
C ALA A 362 20.49 9.26 4.36
N ARG A 363 19.71 9.47 5.43
CA ARG A 363 19.08 10.76 5.73
C ARG A 363 20.11 11.82 6.12
N LEU A 364 21.06 11.49 6.99
CA LEU A 364 22.16 12.40 7.36
C LEU A 364 22.95 12.85 6.12
N SER A 365 23.28 11.92 5.23
CA SER A 365 23.94 12.23 3.96
C SER A 365 23.10 13.14 3.04
N ALA A 366 21.78 12.95 3.01
CA ALA A 366 20.86 13.80 2.24
C ALA A 366 20.79 15.24 2.79
N GLU A 367 20.96 15.40 4.11
CA GLU A 367 21.00 16.70 4.79
C GLU A 367 22.41 17.33 4.81
N ASN A 368 23.32 16.84 3.96
CA ASN A 368 24.72 17.30 3.84
C ASN A 368 25.56 17.14 5.11
N VAL A 369 25.20 16.20 5.99
CA VAL A 369 26.06 15.81 7.12
C VAL A 369 27.22 14.95 6.58
N PRO A 370 28.48 15.32 6.83
CA PRO A 370 29.62 14.52 6.39
C PRO A 370 29.65 13.18 7.12
N ILE A 371 29.74 12.09 6.35
CA ILE A 371 29.90 10.74 6.87
C ILE A 371 31.31 10.25 6.54
N GLN A 372 32.05 9.79 7.53
CA GLN A 372 33.34 9.14 7.38
C GLN A 372 33.15 7.68 6.99
N TRP A 373 33.59 7.36 5.78
CA TRP A 373 33.31 6.07 5.15
C TRP A 373 34.53 5.15 5.08
N GLU A 374 35.75 5.53 5.48
CA GLU A 374 37.01 4.93 5.00
C GLU A 374 36.96 3.40 4.77
N ASP A 375 37.01 2.61 5.84
CA ASP A 375 36.98 1.14 5.82
C ASP A 375 35.56 0.58 5.88
N LYS A 376 34.57 1.47 5.96
CA LYS A 376 33.14 1.16 6.09
C LYS A 376 32.38 1.60 4.85
N HIS A 377 33.07 1.80 3.72
CA HIS A 377 32.42 2.41 2.56
C HIS A 377 31.41 1.40 2.00
N PRO A 378 30.13 1.74 1.81
CA PRO A 378 29.11 0.78 1.38
C PRO A 378 29.47 0.04 0.08
N LEU A 379 30.32 0.66 -0.76
CA LEU A 379 30.81 0.06 -2.01
C LEU A 379 32.02 -0.87 -1.87
N LYS A 380 32.71 -0.83 -0.73
CA LYS A 380 33.94 -1.59 -0.47
C LYS A 380 33.76 -2.65 0.63
N SER A 381 32.89 -2.40 1.61
CA SER A 381 32.67 -3.30 2.74
C SER A 381 31.48 -4.23 2.49
N THR A 382 31.73 -5.54 2.39
CA THR A 382 30.67 -6.57 2.26
C THR A 382 30.13 -6.96 3.63
N GLY A 383 28.81 -7.09 3.78
CA GLY A 383 28.14 -7.64 4.97
C GLY A 383 27.79 -6.66 6.09
N ILE A 384 28.40 -5.47 6.12
CA ILE A 384 28.13 -4.42 7.13
C ILE A 384 26.73 -3.82 6.94
N TYR A 385 26.34 -3.57 5.69
CA TYR A 385 25.07 -2.93 5.34
C TYR A 385 24.05 -3.91 4.79
N THR A 386 22.79 -3.48 4.76
CA THR A 386 21.77 -4.13 3.94
C THR A 386 22.04 -3.90 2.47
N GLU A 387 21.61 -4.86 1.65
CA GLU A 387 21.79 -4.79 0.21
C GLU A 387 21.12 -3.55 -0.40
N VAL A 388 19.92 -3.22 0.10
CA VAL A 388 19.16 -2.03 -0.31
C VAL A 388 19.96 -0.73 -0.09
N PHE A 389 20.60 -0.57 1.07
CA PHE A 389 21.40 0.61 1.36
C PHE A 389 22.67 0.68 0.49
N THR A 390 23.30 -0.48 0.26
CA THR A 390 24.47 -0.60 -0.60
C THR A 390 24.16 -0.18 -2.04
N GLN A 391 23.02 -0.63 -2.57
CA GLN A 391 22.54 -0.25 -3.90
C GLN A 391 22.21 1.25 -3.99
N TRP A 392 21.57 1.82 -2.97
CA TRP A 392 21.31 3.27 -2.90
C TRP A 392 22.61 4.10 -2.93
N CYS A 393 23.65 3.68 -2.19
CA CYS A 393 24.95 4.34 -2.23
C CYS A 393 25.65 4.23 -3.59
N ARG A 394 25.49 3.12 -4.33
CA ARG A 394 26.03 2.97 -5.70
C ARG A 394 25.43 4.00 -6.65
N ALA A 395 24.10 4.08 -6.66
CA ALA A 395 23.37 5.02 -7.52
C ALA A 395 23.81 6.48 -7.29
N ARG A 396 23.96 6.90 -6.02
CA ARG A 396 24.39 8.26 -5.68
C ARG A 396 25.85 8.58 -6.00
N HIS A 397 26.75 7.60 -5.89
CA HIS A 397 28.16 7.77 -6.26
C HIS A 397 28.32 7.99 -7.78
N GLU A 398 27.52 7.29 -8.59
CA GLU A 398 27.48 7.42 -10.05
C GLU A 398 26.87 8.78 -10.49
N GLU A 399 25.81 9.26 -9.80
CA GLU A 399 25.25 10.60 -10.01
C GLU A 399 26.21 11.76 -9.63
N ARG A 400 27.06 11.59 -8.60
CA ARG A 400 28.01 12.65 -8.19
C ARG A 400 29.21 12.77 -9.14
N ASN A 401 29.70 11.65 -9.68
CA ASN A 401 30.80 11.66 -10.64
C ASN A 401 30.38 12.15 -12.04
N THR A 402 29.08 12.12 -12.36
CA THR A 402 28.52 12.74 -13.56
C THR A 402 28.26 14.24 -13.41
N LYS A 403 28.10 14.76 -12.18
CA LYS A 403 27.84 16.19 -11.90
C LYS A 403 29.09 17.02 -11.56
N ASN A 404 30.12 16.44 -10.95
CA ASN A 404 31.38 17.14 -10.67
C ASN A 404 32.34 16.98 -11.86
N GLY A 405 32.29 17.92 -12.80
CA GLY A 405 33.13 17.99 -14.00
C GLY A 405 34.64 17.98 -13.74
N LYS A 406 35.19 16.80 -13.45
CA LYS A 406 36.60 16.44 -13.66
C LYS A 406 36.65 15.17 -14.50
N ILE A 407 36.28 15.33 -15.76
CA ILE A 407 36.90 14.52 -16.80
C ILE A 407 38.29 15.12 -17.01
N GLY A 408 39.29 14.51 -16.40
CA GLY A 408 40.67 14.68 -16.86
C GLY A 408 40.80 13.92 -18.18
N VAL A 409 40.65 14.64 -19.29
CA VAL A 409 41.20 14.22 -20.58
C VAL A 409 42.72 14.07 -20.40
N PRO A 410 43.36 13.00 -20.89
CA PRO A 410 44.81 12.89 -20.88
C PRO A 410 45.42 14.06 -21.67
N ALA A 411 46.63 14.49 -21.28
CA ALA A 411 47.36 15.52 -21.98
C ALA A 411 47.43 15.20 -23.48
N SER A 412 46.81 16.05 -24.29
CA SER A 412 47.14 16.19 -25.69
C SER A 412 48.57 16.73 -25.79
N SER A 413 49.47 15.99 -26.42
CA SER A 413 50.39 16.62 -27.34
C SER A 413 49.57 17.30 -28.43
N SER A 414 49.90 18.55 -28.70
CA SER A 414 49.19 19.51 -29.53
C SER A 414 49.21 19.20 -31.04
N SER A 415 48.82 18.00 -31.46
CA SER A 415 48.75 17.61 -32.88
C SER A 415 47.52 16.80 -33.29
N ASP A 416 46.67 16.36 -32.36
CA ASP A 416 45.63 15.37 -32.69
C ASP A 416 44.29 15.98 -33.13
N PHE A 417 44.24 17.30 -33.37
CA PHE A 417 43.08 17.96 -34.00
C PHE A 417 42.98 17.70 -35.51
N GLU A 418 43.90 16.94 -36.13
CA GLU A 418 43.85 16.60 -37.56
C GLU A 418 43.37 15.17 -37.90
N LEU A 419 43.19 14.26 -36.92
CA LEU A 419 42.91 12.84 -37.22
C LEU A 419 41.42 12.44 -37.31
N LEU A 420 40.48 13.37 -37.16
CA LEU A 420 39.06 13.17 -37.49
C LEU A 420 38.76 13.31 -39.01
N ARG A 421 39.77 13.11 -39.87
CA ARG A 421 39.61 13.01 -41.33
C ARG A 421 39.90 11.63 -41.91
N ASP A 422 40.27 10.63 -41.12
CA ASP A 422 40.59 9.30 -41.66
C ASP A 422 39.83 8.17 -40.92
N PRO A 423 38.86 7.49 -41.58
CA PRO A 423 38.08 6.41 -41.00
C PRO A 423 38.87 5.12 -40.69
N THR A 424 40.19 5.09 -40.90
CA THR A 424 40.98 3.85 -40.88
C THR A 424 41.73 3.57 -39.56
N LYS A 425 41.64 4.44 -38.54
CA LYS A 425 42.39 4.30 -37.27
C LYS A 425 41.55 3.98 -36.03
N VAL A 426 40.46 3.24 -36.19
CA VAL A 426 39.74 2.62 -35.06
C VAL A 426 40.50 1.35 -34.66
N GLY A 427 41.32 1.44 -33.62
CA GLY A 427 42.07 0.27 -33.13
C GLY A 427 42.68 0.48 -31.74
N GLU A 428 42.10 -0.24 -30.77
CA GLU A 428 42.79 -0.78 -29.58
C GLU A 428 42.92 0.10 -28.32
N CYS A 429 41.92 0.01 -27.42
CA CYS A 429 42.11 -0.25 -25.99
C CYS A 429 40.79 -0.76 -25.36
N ARG A 430 40.80 -2.00 -24.83
CA ARG A 430 39.62 -2.87 -24.62
C ARG A 430 38.98 -2.73 -23.22
N PHE A 431 37.68 -2.44 -23.20
CA PHE A 431 36.77 -2.75 -22.09
C PHE A 431 36.50 -4.26 -22.06
N GLN A 432 36.56 -4.91 -20.89
CA GLN A 432 36.44 -6.38 -20.82
C GLN A 432 35.01 -6.91 -21.01
N ASP A 433 33.96 -6.13 -20.71
CA ASP A 433 32.64 -6.24 -21.38
C ASP A 433 31.76 -5.05 -20.96
N SER A 434 31.66 -4.03 -21.82
CA SER A 434 30.77 -2.87 -21.65
C SER A 434 29.40 -3.07 -22.31
N SER A 435 29.05 -4.31 -22.64
CA SER A 435 27.77 -4.63 -23.25
C SER A 435 26.61 -4.43 -22.26
N GLU A 436 25.41 -4.25 -22.81
CA GLU A 436 24.16 -4.27 -22.03
C GLU A 436 24.05 -5.55 -21.18
N ALA A 437 24.59 -6.68 -21.66
CA ALA A 437 24.63 -7.94 -20.92
C ALA A 437 25.52 -7.84 -19.66
N GLY A 438 26.65 -7.13 -19.74
CA GLY A 438 27.51 -6.85 -18.59
C GLY A 438 26.83 -5.96 -17.53
N LEU A 439 26.06 -4.96 -17.96
CA LEU A 439 25.27 -4.10 -17.06
C LEU A 439 24.10 -4.85 -16.42
N ALA A 440 23.39 -5.65 -17.20
CA ALA A 440 22.26 -6.44 -16.72
C ALA A 440 22.66 -7.48 -15.70
N SER A 441 23.74 -8.23 -15.97
CA SER A 441 24.31 -9.18 -15.01
C SER A 441 24.75 -8.49 -13.73
N ARG A 442 25.24 -7.24 -13.80
CA ARG A 442 25.73 -6.49 -12.64
C ARG A 442 24.63 -5.98 -11.71
N PHE A 443 23.46 -5.65 -12.26
CA PHE A 443 22.31 -5.12 -11.51
C PHE A 443 21.17 -6.14 -11.33
N ASP A 444 21.41 -7.40 -11.69
CA ASP A 444 20.41 -8.47 -11.73
C ASP A 444 19.14 -8.07 -12.50
N LEU A 445 19.33 -7.29 -13.57
CA LEU A 445 18.24 -6.83 -14.42
C LEU A 445 17.93 -7.87 -15.47
N ASN A 446 16.65 -8.21 -15.57
CA ASN A 446 16.17 -9.08 -16.64
C ASN A 446 16.00 -8.28 -17.94
N LEU A 447 16.92 -8.49 -18.87
CA LEU A 447 16.86 -7.94 -20.23
C LEU A 447 16.06 -8.80 -21.21
N ASN A 448 15.61 -9.98 -20.80
CA ASN A 448 14.81 -10.81 -21.68
C ASN A 448 13.53 -10.08 -22.11
N PRO A 449 13.00 -10.42 -23.30
CA PRO A 449 11.65 -10.05 -23.68
C PRO A 449 10.65 -10.46 -22.61
N ILE A 450 9.76 -9.54 -22.26
CA ILE A 450 8.64 -9.80 -21.36
C ILE A 450 7.42 -9.98 -22.24
N VAL A 451 6.68 -11.07 -22.00
CA VAL A 451 5.64 -11.53 -22.90
C VAL A 451 4.34 -11.77 -22.17
N VAL A 452 3.23 -11.60 -22.88
CA VAL A 452 1.93 -12.08 -22.43
C VAL A 452 1.76 -13.51 -22.91
N SER A 453 1.62 -14.44 -21.98
CA SER A 453 1.52 -15.88 -22.27
C SER A 453 0.10 -16.41 -22.17
N GLY A 454 -0.80 -15.71 -21.46
CA GLY A 454 -2.21 -16.09 -21.38
C GLY A 454 -3.13 -14.90 -21.09
N ILE A 455 -4.33 -14.93 -21.65
CA ILE A 455 -5.39 -13.91 -21.45
C ILE A 455 -6.76 -14.56 -21.25
N ALA A 456 -7.63 -13.91 -20.49
CA ALA A 456 -9.03 -14.29 -20.35
C ALA A 456 -9.89 -13.08 -19.98
N ILE A 457 -11.17 -13.14 -20.34
CA ILE A 457 -12.16 -12.13 -19.95
C ILE A 457 -13.47 -12.75 -19.48
N GLY A 458 -14.10 -12.07 -18.53
CA GLY A 458 -15.52 -12.21 -18.22
C GLY A 458 -16.27 -11.02 -18.80
N THR A 459 -17.27 -11.27 -19.64
CA THR A 459 -18.06 -10.23 -20.32
C THR A 459 -19.39 -10.00 -19.62
N PRO A 460 -19.97 -8.79 -19.74
CA PRO A 460 -21.34 -8.53 -19.33
C PRO A 460 -22.36 -9.25 -20.25
N GLY A 461 -23.63 -9.23 -19.85
CA GLY A 461 -24.78 -9.83 -20.52
C GLY A 461 -25.61 -10.67 -19.54
N SER A 462 -26.70 -10.11 -19.01
CA SER A 462 -27.56 -10.79 -18.02
C SER A 462 -28.23 -12.07 -18.52
N TRP A 463 -28.28 -12.23 -19.84
CA TRP A 463 -28.91 -13.33 -20.56
C TRP A 463 -27.99 -14.54 -20.77
N ASP A 464 -26.72 -14.48 -20.33
CA ASP A 464 -25.74 -15.55 -20.52
C ASP A 464 -24.78 -15.68 -19.33
N LYS A 465 -23.80 -16.57 -19.45
CA LYS A 465 -22.69 -16.73 -18.51
C LYS A 465 -21.63 -15.65 -18.67
N VAL A 466 -21.06 -15.23 -17.54
CA VAL A 466 -19.95 -14.27 -17.50
C VAL A 466 -18.70 -14.85 -18.19
N PHE A 467 -18.38 -16.13 -17.93
CA PHE A 467 -17.19 -16.79 -18.46
C PHE A 467 -17.56 -17.83 -19.53
N LYS A 468 -17.15 -17.56 -20.78
CA LYS A 468 -17.24 -18.48 -21.92
C LYS A 468 -15.94 -18.48 -22.70
N GLU A 469 -15.67 -19.56 -23.42
CA GLU A 469 -14.44 -19.67 -24.22
C GLU A 469 -14.43 -18.67 -25.39
N GLU A 470 -15.59 -18.29 -25.92
CA GLU A 470 -15.72 -17.41 -27.08
C GLU A 470 -15.81 -15.91 -26.72
N ASN A 471 -15.68 -15.53 -25.45
CA ASN A 471 -15.88 -14.14 -25.01
C ASN A 471 -14.97 -13.14 -25.75
N LEU A 472 -13.70 -13.47 -25.94
CA LEU A 472 -12.75 -12.62 -26.68
C LEU A 472 -13.15 -12.46 -28.15
N ASP A 473 -13.59 -13.53 -28.79
CA ASP A 473 -14.05 -13.50 -30.18
C ASP A 473 -15.32 -12.66 -30.31
N ALA A 474 -16.30 -12.88 -29.44
CA ALA A 474 -17.53 -12.10 -29.40
C ALA A 474 -17.25 -10.60 -29.24
N LEU A 475 -16.29 -10.25 -28.38
CA LEU A 475 -15.90 -8.87 -28.13
C LEU A 475 -15.26 -8.22 -29.37
N VAL A 476 -14.26 -8.86 -30.00
CA VAL A 476 -13.62 -8.30 -31.21
C VAL A 476 -14.49 -8.35 -32.45
N GLN A 477 -15.54 -9.17 -32.46
CA GLN A 477 -16.58 -9.18 -33.49
C GLN A 477 -17.65 -8.10 -33.29
N GLY A 478 -17.59 -7.35 -32.19
CA GLY A 478 -18.54 -6.26 -31.92
C GLY A 478 -19.91 -6.73 -31.42
N GLN A 479 -19.99 -7.85 -30.71
CA GLN A 479 -21.23 -8.29 -30.08
C GLN A 479 -21.67 -7.28 -29.01
N ASN A 480 -22.90 -6.79 -29.09
CA ASN A 480 -23.45 -5.89 -28.08
C ASN A 480 -23.88 -6.63 -26.81
N PHE A 481 -23.40 -6.17 -25.67
CA PHE A 481 -23.71 -6.66 -24.32
C PHE A 481 -24.49 -5.63 -23.46
N ILE A 482 -24.76 -4.44 -24.01
CA ILE A 482 -25.55 -3.41 -23.34
C ILE A 482 -27.03 -3.76 -23.42
N GLU A 483 -27.70 -3.66 -22.27
CA GLU A 483 -29.10 -3.99 -22.08
C GLU A 483 -29.85 -2.89 -21.31
N LYS A 484 -31.17 -3.04 -21.20
CA LYS A 484 -32.01 -2.11 -20.44
C LYS A 484 -31.87 -2.35 -18.94
N VAL A 485 -31.75 -1.27 -18.19
CA VAL A 485 -31.86 -1.30 -16.73
C VAL A 485 -33.32 -1.60 -16.36
N PRO A 486 -33.61 -2.56 -15.45
CA PRO A 486 -34.97 -2.82 -15.00
C PRO A 486 -35.65 -1.57 -14.43
N GLU A 487 -36.96 -1.42 -14.64
CA GLU A 487 -37.70 -0.23 -14.19
C GLU A 487 -37.63 -0.02 -12.67
N ILE A 488 -37.58 -1.11 -11.89
CA ILE A 488 -37.41 -1.03 -10.43
C ILE A 488 -36.10 -0.36 -10.04
N GLU A 489 -35.01 -0.66 -10.76
CA GLU A 489 -33.71 -0.04 -10.54
C GLU A 489 -33.71 1.41 -11.00
N GLN A 490 -34.42 1.74 -12.08
CA GLN A 490 -34.61 3.12 -12.53
C GLN A 490 -35.33 3.97 -11.48
N ARG A 491 -36.38 3.45 -10.83
CA ARG A 491 -37.09 4.14 -9.74
C ARG A 491 -36.17 4.39 -8.53
N LYS A 492 -35.34 3.42 -8.15
CA LYS A 492 -34.32 3.58 -7.11
C LYS A 492 -33.28 4.67 -7.42
N GLN A 493 -33.04 5.01 -8.69
CA GLN A 493 -32.19 6.15 -9.06
C GLN A 493 -32.91 7.47 -8.77
N LEU A 494 -34.19 7.59 -9.17
CA LEU A 494 -35.01 8.79 -8.96
C LEU A 494 -35.18 9.11 -7.46
N GLU A 495 -35.40 8.09 -6.64
CA GLU A 495 -35.57 8.20 -5.18
C GLU A 495 -34.34 8.82 -4.46
N LYS A 496 -33.16 8.76 -5.07
CA LYS A 496 -31.93 9.36 -4.51
C LYS A 496 -31.89 10.88 -4.61
N ASN A 497 -32.90 11.51 -5.22
CA ASN A 497 -33.08 12.96 -5.25
C ASN A 497 -31.85 13.73 -5.77
N ILE A 498 -31.15 13.17 -6.77
CA ILE A 498 -29.90 13.77 -7.24
C ILE A 498 -30.12 15.06 -8.04
N VAL A 499 -29.10 15.91 -8.02
CA VAL A 499 -28.94 17.06 -8.91
C VAL A 499 -27.81 16.72 -9.88
N ARG A 500 -28.13 16.55 -11.16
CA ARG A 500 -27.15 16.20 -12.19
C ARG A 500 -26.49 17.43 -12.79
N LEU A 501 -25.21 17.30 -13.12
CA LEU A 501 -24.46 18.26 -13.92
C LEU A 501 -24.73 18.04 -15.41
N ILE A 502 -25.28 19.02 -16.10
CA ILE A 502 -25.42 19.01 -17.56
C ILE A 502 -24.30 19.85 -18.17
N LYS A 503 -23.47 19.20 -18.98
CA LYS A 503 -22.33 19.84 -19.62
C LYS A 503 -22.75 20.48 -20.96
N SER A 504 -22.63 21.80 -21.09
CA SER A 504 -22.73 22.50 -22.38
C SER A 504 -21.40 22.47 -23.12
N ALA A 505 -21.45 22.38 -24.45
CA ALA A 505 -20.29 22.58 -25.33
C ALA A 505 -19.71 24.01 -25.22
N THR A 506 -20.54 25.00 -24.87
CA THR A 506 -20.13 26.42 -24.69
C THR A 506 -19.42 26.69 -23.36
N GLY A 507 -19.50 25.76 -22.39
CA GLY A 507 -18.95 25.93 -21.03
C GLY A 507 -19.98 26.37 -19.97
N ASP A 508 -21.20 26.71 -20.38
CA ASP A 508 -22.30 27.08 -19.46
C ASP A 508 -22.94 25.83 -18.85
N HIS A 509 -22.28 25.26 -17.85
CA HIS A 509 -22.77 24.09 -17.14
C HIS A 509 -23.99 24.45 -16.26
N ARG A 510 -25.02 23.59 -16.26
CA ARG A 510 -26.21 23.76 -15.40
C ARG A 510 -26.44 22.56 -14.51
N PHE A 511 -27.03 22.82 -13.35
CA PHE A 511 -27.47 21.80 -12.40
C PHE A 511 -28.96 21.58 -12.54
N GLU A 512 -29.37 20.32 -12.67
CA GLU A 512 -30.77 19.96 -12.89
C GLU A 512 -31.18 18.85 -11.93
N LYS A 513 -32.23 19.07 -11.15
CA LYS A 513 -32.81 18.04 -10.28
C LYS A 513 -33.65 17.10 -11.12
N LEU A 514 -33.47 15.79 -10.94
CA LEU A 514 -34.32 14.79 -11.58
C LEU A 514 -35.76 14.89 -11.06
N LYS A 515 -36.72 14.87 -11.98
CA LYS A 515 -38.16 14.97 -11.71
C LYS A 515 -38.91 13.71 -12.13
N ASP A 516 -38.41 13.01 -13.15
CA ASP A 516 -39.10 11.87 -13.75
C ASP A 516 -38.15 10.71 -14.07
N ILE A 517 -38.72 9.50 -14.16
CA ILE A 517 -37.98 8.28 -14.51
C ILE A 517 -37.36 8.35 -15.91
N SER A 518 -37.92 9.14 -16.83
CA SER A 518 -37.35 9.35 -18.16
C SER A 518 -35.99 10.07 -18.13
N GLU A 519 -35.61 10.67 -17.01
CA GLU A 519 -34.36 11.42 -16.84
C GLU A 519 -33.25 10.60 -16.15
N VAL A 520 -33.49 9.33 -15.82
CA VAL A 520 -32.49 8.44 -15.20
C VAL A 520 -31.68 7.64 -16.22
N VAL A 521 -30.67 6.89 -15.77
CA VAL A 521 -29.91 5.96 -16.63
C VAL A 521 -30.78 4.75 -16.97
N LYS A 522 -30.88 4.47 -18.28
CA LYS A 522 -31.76 3.41 -18.83
C LYS A 522 -31.02 2.20 -19.38
N LEU A 523 -29.71 2.32 -19.57
CA LEU A 523 -28.86 1.29 -20.17
C LEU A 523 -27.66 1.00 -19.27
N ALA A 524 -27.31 -0.28 -19.17
CA ALA A 524 -26.11 -0.77 -18.49
C ALA A 524 -25.70 -2.11 -19.12
N ALA A 525 -24.44 -2.51 -18.97
CA ALA A 525 -24.00 -3.86 -19.34
C ALA A 525 -23.83 -4.68 -18.07
N ARG A 526 -24.82 -5.53 -17.77
CA ARG A 526 -25.01 -6.15 -16.44
C ARG A 526 -24.35 -7.52 -16.35
N LYS A 527 -24.08 -7.99 -15.14
CA LYS A 527 -23.50 -9.32 -14.92
C LYS A 527 -24.49 -10.43 -15.32
N GLY A 528 -23.97 -11.43 -16.02
CA GLY A 528 -24.64 -12.69 -16.31
C GLY A 528 -24.67 -13.69 -15.15
N GLU A 529 -24.96 -14.93 -15.50
CA GLU A 529 -24.80 -16.08 -14.60
C GLU A 529 -23.32 -16.27 -14.27
N PHE A 530 -23.03 -16.40 -12.97
CA PHE A 530 -21.70 -16.70 -12.49
C PHE A 530 -21.76 -17.31 -11.08
N ASP A 531 -21.20 -18.51 -10.93
CA ASP A 531 -21.10 -19.24 -9.67
C ASP A 531 -19.70 -19.81 -9.50
N LEU A 532 -18.90 -19.18 -8.63
CA LEU A 532 -17.49 -19.53 -8.46
C LEU A 532 -17.30 -20.97 -7.95
N GLU A 533 -18.24 -21.51 -7.18
CA GLU A 533 -18.15 -22.88 -6.70
C GLU A 533 -18.40 -23.87 -7.84
N LYS A 534 -19.50 -23.69 -8.55
CA LYS A 534 -19.89 -24.62 -9.64
C LYS A 534 -18.95 -24.54 -10.84
N GLU A 535 -18.39 -23.37 -11.11
CA GLU A 535 -17.57 -23.16 -12.29
C GLU A 535 -16.08 -23.30 -12.04
N PHE A 536 -15.60 -23.04 -10.81
CA PHE A 536 -14.16 -23.05 -10.48
C PHE A 536 -13.79 -23.94 -9.28
N GLY A 537 -14.76 -24.61 -8.66
CA GLY A 537 -14.52 -25.59 -7.59
C GLY A 537 -14.07 -24.97 -6.26
N VAL A 538 -14.22 -23.65 -6.10
CA VAL A 538 -13.95 -22.96 -4.83
C VAL A 538 -15.05 -23.31 -3.83
N SER A 539 -14.69 -23.72 -2.61
CA SER A 539 -15.69 -24.15 -1.63
C SER A 539 -16.70 -23.05 -1.30
N GLU A 540 -17.94 -23.45 -1.03
CA GLU A 540 -19.04 -22.53 -0.68
C GLU A 540 -18.63 -21.52 0.40
N GLY A 541 -17.99 -21.98 1.49
CA GLY A 541 -17.56 -21.11 2.59
C GLY A 541 -16.50 -20.08 2.19
N LEU A 542 -15.55 -20.44 1.30
CA LEU A 542 -14.58 -19.49 0.77
C LEU A 542 -15.25 -18.49 -0.18
N SER A 543 -16.11 -18.97 -1.08
CA SER A 543 -16.87 -18.12 -1.99
C SER A 543 -17.78 -17.14 -1.24
N GLN A 544 -18.45 -17.56 -0.17
CA GLN A 544 -19.29 -16.69 0.65
C GLN A 544 -18.50 -15.59 1.37
N ALA A 545 -17.21 -15.81 1.65
CA ALA A 545 -16.32 -14.82 2.27
C ALA A 545 -15.67 -13.85 1.26
N MET A 546 -15.99 -13.96 -0.03
CA MET A 546 -15.45 -13.10 -1.09
C MET A 546 -16.48 -12.08 -1.58
N ASP A 547 -16.01 -10.86 -1.86
CA ASP A 547 -16.77 -9.90 -2.65
C ASP A 547 -16.84 -10.32 -4.13
N ILE A 548 -17.87 -9.88 -4.85
CA ILE A 548 -18.05 -10.20 -6.27
C ILE A 548 -16.85 -9.79 -7.12
N SER A 549 -16.21 -8.65 -6.83
CA SER A 549 -14.99 -8.21 -7.52
C SER A 549 -13.85 -9.24 -7.42
N TYR A 550 -13.71 -9.90 -6.26
CA TYR A 550 -12.68 -10.92 -6.04
C TYR A 550 -13.03 -12.23 -6.75
N LYS A 551 -14.31 -12.61 -6.74
CA LYS A 551 -14.78 -13.83 -7.43
C LYS A 551 -14.53 -13.73 -8.93
N LEU A 552 -14.89 -12.59 -9.54
CA LEU A 552 -14.66 -12.31 -10.95
C LEU A 552 -13.17 -12.34 -11.29
N ALA A 553 -12.34 -11.65 -10.49
CA ALA A 553 -10.89 -11.65 -10.65
C ALA A 553 -10.29 -13.06 -10.57
N LEU A 554 -10.73 -13.89 -9.60
CA LEU A 554 -10.27 -15.27 -9.45
C LEU A 554 -10.63 -16.12 -10.67
N GLY A 555 -11.89 -16.08 -11.11
CA GLY A 555 -12.34 -16.83 -12.30
C GLY A 555 -11.54 -16.47 -13.55
N ALA A 556 -11.33 -15.18 -13.79
CA ALA A 556 -10.53 -14.71 -14.92
C ALA A 556 -9.06 -15.13 -14.82
N GLY A 557 -8.45 -15.05 -13.63
CA GLY A 557 -7.08 -15.51 -13.38
C GLY A 557 -6.88 -17.01 -13.65
N MET A 558 -7.84 -17.84 -13.24
CA MET A 558 -7.80 -19.28 -13.51
C MET A 558 -7.88 -19.60 -15.00
N LEU A 559 -8.73 -18.88 -15.74
CA LEU A 559 -8.82 -19.02 -17.20
C LEU A 559 -7.56 -18.53 -17.92
N ALA A 560 -6.94 -17.45 -17.44
CA ALA A 560 -5.68 -16.96 -18.01
C ALA A 560 -4.52 -17.95 -17.79
N LEU A 561 -4.49 -18.65 -16.64
CA LEU A 561 -3.56 -19.76 -16.40
C LEU A 561 -3.81 -20.95 -17.34
N LYS A 562 -5.10 -21.28 -17.59
CA LYS A 562 -5.49 -22.30 -18.58
C LYS A 562 -5.01 -21.91 -19.98
N ASP A 563 -5.22 -20.66 -20.41
CA ASP A 563 -4.74 -20.17 -21.71
C ASP A 563 -3.20 -20.17 -21.80
N ALA A 564 -2.50 -19.82 -20.71
CA ALA A 564 -1.04 -19.92 -20.62
C ALA A 564 -0.49 -21.36 -20.58
N GLN A 565 -1.38 -22.37 -20.55
CA GLN A 565 -1.06 -23.79 -20.42
C GLN A 565 -0.24 -24.12 -19.16
N ILE A 566 -0.60 -23.48 -18.04
CA ILE A 566 0.00 -23.71 -16.72
C ILE A 566 -1.00 -24.50 -15.85
N PRO A 567 -0.86 -25.83 -15.74
CA PRO A 567 -1.78 -26.65 -14.95
C PRO A 567 -1.50 -26.53 -13.44
N LEU A 568 -2.54 -26.73 -12.63
CA LEU A 568 -2.39 -27.04 -11.21
C LEU A 568 -2.04 -28.52 -10.99
N MET A 569 -1.41 -28.81 -9.85
CA MET A 569 -1.06 -30.16 -9.41
C MET A 569 -1.62 -30.45 -8.03
N ARG A 570 -1.89 -31.73 -7.74
CA ARG A 570 -2.31 -32.17 -6.42
C ARG A 570 -1.12 -32.24 -5.47
N TYR A 571 -1.30 -31.67 -4.28
CA TYR A 571 -0.40 -31.83 -3.14
C TYR A 571 -1.06 -32.65 -2.04
N TYR A 572 -0.23 -33.36 -1.29
CA TYR A 572 -0.65 -34.26 -0.21
C TYR A 572 -0.03 -33.81 1.12
N ARG A 573 -0.71 -34.11 2.23
CA ARG A 573 -0.17 -33.88 3.57
C ARG A 573 0.04 -35.21 4.27
N LYS A 574 1.17 -35.35 4.97
CA LYS A 574 1.41 -36.48 5.88
C LYS A 574 0.67 -36.25 7.20
N THR A 575 -0.13 -37.23 7.62
CA THR A 575 -0.71 -37.28 8.96
C THR A 575 0.37 -37.68 9.98
N THR A 576 0.07 -37.53 11.27
CA THR A 576 0.94 -38.01 12.37
C THR A 576 1.20 -39.51 12.32
N THR A 577 0.36 -40.28 11.62
CA THR A 577 0.51 -41.73 11.38
C THR A 577 1.30 -42.05 10.10
N GLY A 578 1.80 -41.04 9.38
CA GLY A 578 2.53 -41.21 8.11
C GLY A 578 1.63 -41.43 6.87
N ILE A 579 0.31 -41.51 7.05
CA ILE A 579 -0.67 -41.66 5.97
C ILE A 579 -0.73 -40.34 5.19
N GLN A 580 -0.73 -40.43 3.86
CA GLN A 580 -0.84 -39.25 3.01
C GLN A 580 -2.28 -39.02 2.59
N ILE A 581 -2.79 -37.82 2.88
CA ILE A 581 -4.14 -37.41 2.49
C ILE A 581 -4.06 -36.28 1.45
N PRO A 582 -4.93 -36.28 0.43
CA PRO A 582 -5.03 -35.17 -0.51
C PRO A 582 -5.26 -33.85 0.25
N TYR A 583 -4.44 -32.83 -0.04
CA TYR A 583 -4.50 -31.54 0.64
C TYR A 583 -5.13 -30.46 -0.24
N ARG A 584 -4.46 -30.08 -1.34
CA ARG A 584 -4.94 -29.02 -2.24
C ARG A 584 -4.39 -29.12 -3.65
N TRP A 585 -5.03 -28.41 -4.57
CA TRP A 585 -4.46 -28.10 -5.88
C TRP A 585 -3.65 -26.79 -5.80
N ALA A 586 -2.49 -26.73 -6.43
CA ALA A 586 -1.67 -25.52 -6.50
C ALA A 586 -0.73 -25.56 -7.72
N LEU A 587 -0.06 -24.45 -8.01
CA LEU A 587 0.96 -24.36 -9.05
C LEU A 587 2.08 -25.39 -8.82
N PRO A 588 2.83 -25.76 -9.89
CA PRO A 588 4.10 -26.44 -9.76
C PRO A 588 5.06 -25.79 -8.75
N GLU A 589 5.80 -26.60 -8.01
CA GLU A 589 6.68 -26.14 -6.92
C GLU A 589 7.69 -25.08 -7.40
N ASP A 590 8.34 -25.35 -8.54
CA ASP A 590 9.25 -24.41 -9.21
C ASP A 590 8.59 -23.05 -9.54
N LEU A 591 7.26 -23.03 -9.71
CA LEU A 591 6.51 -21.83 -10.08
C LEU A 591 5.94 -21.08 -8.87
N ILE A 592 5.82 -21.71 -7.70
CA ILE A 592 5.17 -21.15 -6.51
C ILE A 592 5.87 -19.87 -6.05
N GLN A 593 7.19 -19.91 -5.87
CA GLN A 593 7.96 -18.79 -5.30
C GLN A 593 8.10 -17.62 -6.27
N GLU A 594 8.01 -17.90 -7.57
CA GLU A 594 8.34 -16.95 -8.64
C GLU A 594 7.12 -16.33 -9.30
N THR A 595 5.92 -16.63 -8.79
CA THR A 595 4.64 -16.10 -9.30
C THR A 595 4.12 -14.99 -8.38
N GLY A 596 4.11 -13.77 -8.89
CA GLY A 596 3.43 -12.62 -8.28
C GLY A 596 1.99 -12.45 -8.75
N ILE A 597 1.20 -11.66 -8.02
CA ILE A 597 -0.21 -11.38 -8.33
C ILE A 597 -0.50 -9.88 -8.18
N ILE A 598 -1.15 -9.30 -9.19
CA ILE A 598 -1.65 -7.93 -9.11
C ILE A 598 -3.17 -7.97 -9.28
N PHE A 599 -3.90 -7.53 -8.26
CA PHE A 599 -5.36 -7.36 -8.32
C PHE A 599 -5.69 -5.90 -8.64
N ALA A 600 -6.38 -5.66 -9.75
CA ALA A 600 -6.83 -4.35 -10.19
C ALA A 600 -8.35 -4.23 -10.06
N SER A 601 -8.85 -3.20 -9.37
CA SER A 601 -10.28 -2.92 -9.27
C SER A 601 -10.51 -1.46 -8.94
N CYS A 602 -11.52 -0.86 -9.59
CA CYS A 602 -11.95 0.50 -9.27
C CYS A 602 -12.83 0.52 -8.01
N PHE A 603 -13.64 -0.52 -7.82
CA PHE A 603 -14.65 -0.61 -6.76
C PHE A 603 -14.54 -1.91 -5.95
N PRO A 604 -13.37 -2.23 -5.35
CA PRO A 604 -13.22 -3.46 -4.60
C PRO A 604 -14.09 -3.42 -3.35
N ALA A 605 -14.67 -4.57 -2.96
CA ALA A 605 -15.42 -4.73 -1.71
C ALA A 605 -16.73 -3.93 -1.55
N LEU A 606 -17.07 -3.03 -2.49
CA LEU A 606 -18.20 -2.13 -2.30
C LEU A 606 -19.54 -2.87 -2.29
N ASP A 607 -19.70 -3.92 -3.09
CA ASP A 607 -20.95 -4.67 -3.18
C ASP A 607 -21.28 -5.31 -1.83
N SER A 608 -20.32 -6.03 -1.25
CA SER A 608 -20.46 -6.66 0.07
C SER A 608 -20.68 -5.65 1.19
N LEU A 609 -20.03 -4.48 1.13
CA LEU A 609 -20.22 -3.43 2.12
C LEU A 609 -21.63 -2.86 2.05
N VAL A 610 -22.11 -2.55 0.83
CA VAL A 610 -23.46 -2.02 0.62
C VAL A 610 -24.51 -3.06 1.01
N ASP A 611 -24.31 -4.34 0.70
CA ASP A 611 -25.19 -5.43 1.15
C ASP A 611 -25.30 -5.49 2.68
N GLU A 612 -24.16 -5.56 3.40
CA GLU A 612 -24.14 -5.67 4.86
C GLU A 612 -24.86 -4.48 5.52
N ILE A 613 -24.58 -3.26 5.05
CA ILE A 613 -25.23 -2.04 5.53
C ILE A 613 -26.72 -2.06 5.20
N SER A 614 -27.09 -2.45 3.97
CA SER A 614 -28.49 -2.47 3.53
C SER A 614 -29.32 -3.46 4.34
N ARG A 615 -28.79 -4.66 4.63
CA ARG A 615 -29.43 -5.66 5.51
C ARG A 615 -29.59 -5.11 6.92
N PHE A 616 -28.55 -4.47 7.48
CA PHE A 616 -28.62 -3.86 8.81
C PHE A 616 -29.66 -2.74 8.89
N LEU A 617 -29.66 -1.80 7.94
CA LEU A 617 -30.60 -0.69 7.91
C LEU A 617 -32.05 -1.18 7.69
N SER A 618 -32.22 -2.17 6.82
CA SER A 618 -33.53 -2.80 6.58
C SER A 618 -34.05 -3.43 7.88
N TYR A 619 -33.23 -4.19 8.59
CA TYR A 619 -33.60 -4.74 9.90
C TYR A 619 -33.90 -3.64 10.94
N LYS A 620 -33.00 -2.67 11.11
CA LYS A 620 -33.10 -1.63 12.16
C LYS A 620 -34.30 -0.70 11.97
N TYR A 621 -34.61 -0.33 10.73
CA TYR A 621 -35.58 0.72 10.44
C TYR A 621 -36.87 0.22 9.78
N ARG A 622 -36.95 -1.01 9.26
CA ARG A 622 -38.18 -1.51 8.62
C ARG A 622 -39.08 -2.35 9.52
N GLN A 623 -38.58 -2.96 10.61
CA GLN A 623 -39.44 -3.78 11.48
C GLN A 623 -40.50 -2.96 12.25
N LYS A 624 -40.14 -1.76 12.74
CA LYS A 624 -41.05 -0.92 13.51
C LYS A 624 -42.23 -0.36 12.66
N PRO A 625 -42.00 0.20 11.46
CA PRO A 625 -43.09 0.59 10.56
C PRO A 625 -43.97 -0.58 10.09
N LEU A 626 -43.40 -1.77 9.88
CA LEU A 626 -44.17 -2.96 9.47
C LEU A 626 -45.17 -3.36 10.55
N GLN A 627 -44.73 -3.40 11.81
CA GLN A 627 -45.58 -3.71 12.95
C GLN A 627 -46.65 -2.63 13.16
N GLU A 628 -46.29 -1.35 13.03
CA GLU A 628 -47.25 -0.24 13.10
C GLU A 628 -48.31 -0.32 11.98
N LEU A 629 -47.93 -0.75 10.78
CA LEU A 629 -48.82 -0.89 9.63
C LEU A 629 -49.72 -2.13 9.73
N MET A 630 -49.21 -3.23 10.29
CA MET A 630 -50.03 -4.38 10.69
C MET A 630 -51.05 -3.99 11.77
N ASN A 631 -50.61 -3.26 12.81
CA ASN A 631 -51.51 -2.78 13.86
C ASN A 631 -52.57 -1.81 13.29
N LEU A 632 -52.20 -0.96 12.32
CA LEU A 632 -53.14 -0.08 11.62
C LEU A 632 -54.16 -0.89 10.80
N TYR A 633 -53.70 -1.88 10.03
CA TYR A 633 -54.57 -2.77 9.26
C TYR A 633 -55.56 -3.52 10.15
N GLU A 634 -55.09 -4.11 11.25
CA GLU A 634 -55.95 -4.78 12.24
C GLU A 634 -56.96 -3.80 12.87
N SER A 635 -56.52 -2.58 13.20
CA SER A 635 -57.41 -1.52 13.72
C SER A 635 -58.48 -1.10 12.71
N LEU A 636 -58.11 -0.98 11.43
CA LEU A 636 -59.05 -0.64 10.35
C LEU A 636 -60.07 -1.76 10.15
N LEU A 637 -59.63 -3.02 10.11
CA LEU A 637 -60.53 -4.17 10.04
C LEU A 637 -61.50 -4.23 11.23
N GLN A 638 -61.09 -3.85 12.44
CA GLN A 638 -62.01 -3.82 13.59
C GLN A 638 -63.09 -2.73 13.47
N LYS A 639 -62.79 -1.63 12.77
CA LYS A 639 -63.70 -0.48 12.62
C LYS A 639 -64.64 -0.59 11.42
N VAL A 640 -64.23 -1.28 10.36
CA VAL A 640 -65.05 -1.50 9.16
C VAL A 640 -66.06 -2.62 9.42
N ARG A 641 -67.36 -2.27 9.38
CA ARG A 641 -68.47 -3.19 9.67
C ARG A 641 -69.10 -3.79 8.41
N ASP A 642 -68.91 -3.17 7.25
CA ASP A 642 -69.43 -3.67 5.98
C ASP A 642 -68.60 -4.88 5.49
N PRO A 643 -69.23 -6.04 5.21
CA PRO A 643 -68.52 -7.25 4.78
C PRO A 643 -67.76 -7.10 3.45
N HIS A 644 -68.27 -6.31 2.51
CA HIS A 644 -67.67 -6.11 1.21
C HIS A 644 -66.42 -5.24 1.29
N ASP A 645 -66.46 -4.18 2.10
CA ASP A 645 -65.29 -3.33 2.36
C ASP A 645 -64.18 -4.09 3.11
N ARG A 646 -64.54 -4.99 4.04
CA ARG A 646 -63.58 -5.86 4.74
C ARG A 646 -62.88 -6.81 3.77
N GLU A 647 -63.63 -7.38 2.83
CA GLU A 647 -63.08 -8.27 1.80
C GLU A 647 -62.14 -7.51 0.86
N ALA A 648 -62.53 -6.31 0.41
CA ALA A 648 -61.69 -5.44 -0.41
C ALA A 648 -60.39 -5.01 0.30
N LEU A 649 -60.47 -4.63 1.58
CA LEU A 649 -59.31 -4.30 2.42
C LEU A 649 -58.39 -5.51 2.65
N THR A 650 -58.97 -6.69 2.88
CA THR A 650 -58.21 -7.94 3.07
C THR A 650 -57.51 -8.35 1.77
N HIS A 651 -58.19 -8.20 0.63
CA HIS A 651 -57.62 -8.44 -0.69
C HIS A 651 -56.49 -7.45 -0.99
N TRP A 652 -56.71 -6.15 -0.77
CA TRP A 652 -55.69 -5.11 -0.93
C TRP A 652 -54.46 -5.40 -0.05
N TYR A 653 -54.65 -5.71 1.22
CA TYR A 653 -53.56 -6.04 2.15
C TYR A 653 -52.81 -7.32 1.72
N THR A 654 -53.54 -8.35 1.30
CA THR A 654 -52.92 -9.61 0.86
C THR A 654 -52.12 -9.42 -0.41
N THR A 655 -52.65 -8.67 -1.37
CA THR A 655 -52.03 -8.41 -2.68
C THR A 655 -50.84 -7.45 -2.59
N HIS A 656 -50.87 -6.46 -1.69
CA HIS A 656 -49.84 -5.41 -1.63
C HIS A 656 -48.89 -5.48 -0.44
N PHE A 657 -49.26 -6.15 0.65
CA PHE A 657 -48.50 -6.14 1.90
C PHE A 657 -48.15 -7.54 2.44
N LYS A 658 -49.05 -8.52 2.40
CA LYS A 658 -48.79 -9.86 2.96
C LYS A 658 -47.60 -10.55 2.28
N THR A 659 -47.56 -10.55 0.95
CA THR A 659 -46.43 -11.10 0.17
C THR A 659 -45.11 -10.38 0.47
N TYR A 660 -45.17 -9.09 0.82
CA TYR A 660 -44.00 -8.29 1.19
C TYR A 660 -43.51 -8.63 2.60
N ILE A 661 -44.42 -8.76 3.59
CA ILE A 661 -44.12 -9.18 4.97
C ILE A 661 -43.57 -10.62 5.01
N ASP A 662 -44.16 -11.51 4.23
CA ASP A 662 -43.81 -12.93 4.19
C ASP A 662 -42.55 -13.22 3.34
N SER A 663 -41.92 -12.18 2.76
CA SER A 663 -40.68 -12.37 2.01
C SER A 663 -39.53 -12.81 2.96
N PRO A 664 -38.69 -13.79 2.56
CA PRO A 664 -37.60 -14.29 3.40
C PRO A 664 -36.63 -13.21 3.89
N GLU A 665 -36.49 -12.13 3.12
CA GLU A 665 -35.67 -10.95 3.42
C GLU A 665 -36.17 -10.17 4.65
N ASN A 666 -37.47 -10.27 4.96
CA ASN A 666 -38.14 -9.51 6.02
C ASN A 666 -38.41 -10.32 7.30
N GLN A 667 -38.17 -11.64 7.28
CA GLN A 667 -38.42 -12.52 8.43
C GLN A 667 -37.15 -12.83 9.27
N GLY A 668 -35.97 -12.41 8.83
CA GLY A 668 -34.70 -12.71 9.50
C GLY A 668 -34.28 -11.70 10.58
N VAL A 669 -33.70 -12.19 11.67
CA VAL A 669 -32.90 -11.36 12.58
C VAL A 669 -31.59 -11.01 11.89
N PHE A 670 -31.24 -9.71 11.81
CA PHE A 670 -29.94 -9.33 11.27
C PHE A 670 -28.82 -9.96 12.09
N THR A 671 -27.99 -10.75 11.41
CA THR A 671 -26.76 -11.29 11.97
C THR A 671 -25.60 -10.66 11.22
N PHE A 672 -24.71 -10.02 11.97
CA PHE A 672 -23.48 -9.44 11.42
C PHE A 672 -22.59 -10.56 10.87
N SER A 673 -22.12 -10.41 9.64
CA SER A 673 -21.28 -11.43 9.02
C SER A 673 -19.96 -11.59 9.75
N ARG A 674 -19.65 -12.80 10.23
CA ARG A 674 -18.31 -13.14 10.77
C ARG A 674 -17.19 -12.99 9.74
N ASP A 675 -17.54 -13.05 8.46
CA ASP A 675 -16.64 -12.94 7.32
C ASP A 675 -16.53 -11.49 6.80
N PHE A 676 -17.14 -10.52 7.50
CA PHE A 676 -17.20 -9.12 7.08
C PHE A 676 -15.83 -8.57 6.68
N LEU A 677 -14.79 -8.75 7.52
CA LEU A 677 -13.44 -8.28 7.21
C LEU A 677 -12.84 -8.95 5.97
N LEU A 678 -13.14 -10.23 5.74
CA LEU A 678 -12.66 -10.95 4.54
C LEU A 678 -13.34 -10.45 3.27
N LYS A 679 -14.59 -9.98 3.38
CA LYS A 679 -15.33 -9.37 2.28
C LYS A 679 -14.87 -7.95 1.98
N ILE A 680 -14.61 -7.13 3.02
CA ILE A 680 -14.37 -5.68 2.82
C ILE A 680 -12.90 -5.27 2.68
N ILE A 681 -11.96 -6.08 3.16
CA ILE A 681 -10.53 -5.83 2.91
C ILE A 681 -10.22 -6.30 1.48
N SER A 682 -9.49 -5.49 0.72
CA SER A 682 -9.08 -5.80 -0.67
C SER A 682 -8.12 -6.99 -0.73
N LEU A 683 -8.67 -8.20 -0.69
CA LEU A 683 -7.93 -9.47 -0.58
C LEU A 683 -7.90 -10.30 -1.87
N GLY A 684 -8.44 -9.83 -2.98
CA GLY A 684 -8.49 -10.59 -4.24
C GLY A 684 -7.14 -11.17 -4.67
N HIS A 685 -6.04 -10.42 -4.51
CA HIS A 685 -4.69 -10.92 -4.79
C HIS A 685 -4.27 -12.06 -3.85
N SER A 686 -4.51 -11.91 -2.54
CA SER A 686 -4.15 -12.91 -1.52
C SER A 686 -5.00 -14.17 -1.62
N GLN A 687 -6.28 -14.04 -1.96
CA GLN A 687 -7.19 -15.17 -2.11
C GLN A 687 -6.83 -15.99 -3.36
N LEU A 688 -6.48 -15.35 -4.48
CA LEU A 688 -5.95 -16.07 -5.63
C LEU A 688 -4.59 -16.70 -5.29
N ALA A 689 -3.68 -15.98 -4.62
CA ALA A 689 -2.39 -16.51 -4.19
C ALA A 689 -2.56 -17.76 -3.32
N GLN A 690 -3.48 -17.72 -2.35
CA GLN A 690 -3.83 -18.86 -1.51
C GLN A 690 -4.37 -20.02 -2.33
N TRP A 691 -5.27 -19.73 -3.28
CA TRP A 691 -5.94 -20.72 -4.13
C TRP A 691 -4.96 -21.50 -5.01
N ILE A 692 -4.03 -20.80 -5.67
CA ILE A 692 -3.04 -21.43 -6.56
C ILE A 692 -1.70 -21.71 -5.86
N GLY A 693 -1.57 -21.36 -4.59
CA GLY A 693 -0.37 -21.56 -3.79
C GLY A 693 0.82 -20.65 -4.13
N ALA A 694 0.63 -19.54 -4.84
CA ALA A 694 1.68 -18.59 -5.19
C ALA A 694 2.22 -17.85 -3.94
N ARG A 695 3.53 -17.54 -3.96
CA ARG A 695 4.26 -16.89 -2.85
C ARG A 695 5.08 -15.66 -3.27
N GLY A 696 5.05 -15.29 -4.55
CA GLY A 696 5.66 -14.03 -5.02
C GLY A 696 4.88 -12.79 -4.53
N PRO A 697 5.32 -11.58 -4.90
CA PRO A 697 4.68 -10.34 -4.49
C PRO A 697 3.19 -10.31 -4.88
N ALA A 698 2.33 -9.93 -3.94
CA ALA A 698 0.88 -9.86 -4.16
C ALA A 698 0.32 -8.51 -3.67
N VAL A 699 -0.31 -7.73 -4.57
CA VAL A 699 -0.83 -6.39 -4.25
C VAL A 699 -2.19 -6.11 -4.88
N HIS A 700 -2.95 -5.22 -4.25
CA HIS A 700 -4.11 -4.56 -4.86
C HIS A 700 -3.71 -3.15 -5.35
N ILE A 701 -4.19 -2.76 -6.54
CA ILE A 701 -4.03 -1.41 -7.09
C ILE A 701 -5.37 -0.83 -7.55
N ASN A 702 -5.49 0.50 -7.43
CA ASN A 702 -6.61 1.27 -7.94
C ASN A 702 -6.12 2.58 -8.56
N ALA A 703 -6.12 2.62 -9.89
CA ALA A 703 -5.91 3.82 -10.71
C ALA A 703 -7.19 4.15 -11.49
N ALA A 704 -8.35 3.97 -10.85
CA ALA A 704 -9.67 4.04 -11.44
C ALA A 704 -9.74 3.19 -12.73
N CYS A 705 -10.15 3.79 -13.84
CA CYS A 705 -10.31 3.11 -15.13
C CYS A 705 -8.98 2.71 -15.81
N ALA A 706 -7.83 3.18 -15.32
CA ALA A 706 -6.50 2.81 -15.82
C ALA A 706 -5.86 1.62 -15.08
N SER A 707 -6.57 1.01 -14.11
CA SER A 707 -5.99 0.03 -13.17
C SER A 707 -5.37 -1.20 -13.85
N THR A 708 -6.07 -1.84 -14.79
CA THR A 708 -5.54 -3.03 -15.49
C THR A 708 -4.32 -2.68 -16.35
N THR A 709 -4.38 -1.61 -17.14
CA THR A 709 -3.23 -1.19 -17.96
C THR A 709 -2.02 -0.79 -17.10
N LEU A 710 -2.24 -0.17 -15.94
CA LEU A 710 -1.17 0.10 -14.96
C LEU A 710 -0.56 -1.20 -14.41
N ALA A 711 -1.39 -2.21 -14.12
CA ALA A 711 -0.90 -3.52 -13.68
C ALA A 711 0.06 -4.15 -14.69
N VAL A 712 -0.16 -3.95 -16.00
CA VAL A 712 0.75 -4.43 -17.05
C VAL A 712 2.14 -3.81 -16.92
N GLY A 713 2.22 -2.49 -16.70
CA GLY A 713 3.50 -1.81 -16.45
C GLY A 713 4.18 -2.27 -15.16
N MET A 714 3.42 -2.39 -14.07
CA MET A 714 3.95 -2.87 -12.79
C MET A 714 4.45 -4.33 -12.86
N ALA A 715 3.77 -5.18 -13.63
CA ALA A 715 4.19 -6.55 -13.89
C ALA A 715 5.48 -6.60 -14.71
N GLU A 716 5.61 -5.74 -15.73
CA GLU A 716 6.86 -5.56 -16.49
C GLU A 716 8.00 -5.20 -15.52
N ASP A 717 7.80 -4.19 -14.67
CA ASP A 717 8.81 -3.73 -13.71
C ASP A 717 9.22 -4.83 -12.73
N TRP A 718 8.27 -5.59 -12.19
CA TRP A 718 8.56 -6.69 -11.27
C TRP A 718 9.41 -7.78 -11.91
N ILE A 719 9.14 -8.14 -13.17
CA ILE A 719 9.91 -9.16 -13.89
C ILE A 719 11.28 -8.63 -14.29
N ARG A 720 11.39 -7.36 -14.70
CA ARG A 720 12.68 -6.70 -15.00
C ARG A 720 13.60 -6.62 -13.80
N LEU A 721 13.04 -6.40 -12.62
CA LEU A 721 13.78 -6.29 -11.35
C LEU A 721 14.00 -7.64 -10.65
N GLY A 722 13.69 -8.77 -11.30
CA GLY A 722 13.89 -10.11 -10.71
C GLY A 722 12.97 -10.43 -9.52
N ARG A 723 11.93 -9.63 -9.26
CA ARG A 723 11.00 -9.85 -8.13
C ARG A 723 10.04 -11.02 -8.35
N ALA A 724 9.80 -11.35 -9.62
CA ALA A 724 9.00 -12.48 -10.06
C ALA A 724 9.49 -12.90 -11.45
N LYS A 725 9.28 -14.16 -11.85
CA LYS A 725 9.43 -14.57 -13.26
C LYS A 725 8.11 -14.55 -14.01
N ARG A 726 7.01 -14.51 -13.25
CA ARG A 726 5.63 -14.47 -13.73
C ARG A 726 4.80 -13.57 -12.84
N VAL A 727 3.93 -12.79 -13.45
CA VAL A 727 2.91 -12.03 -12.73
C VAL A 727 1.56 -12.35 -13.34
N ILE A 728 0.61 -12.74 -12.48
CA ILE A 728 -0.79 -12.92 -12.85
C ILE A 728 -1.52 -11.62 -12.51
N ILE A 729 -1.99 -10.93 -13.52
CA ILE A 729 -2.86 -9.77 -13.36
C ILE A 729 -4.30 -10.28 -13.35
N VAL A 730 -5.06 -9.90 -12.34
CA VAL A 730 -6.48 -10.16 -12.28
C VAL A 730 -7.24 -8.88 -11.99
N ALA A 731 -8.37 -8.69 -12.67
CA ALA A 731 -9.24 -7.57 -12.43
C ALA A 731 -10.70 -8.02 -12.43
N GLY A 732 -11.52 -7.36 -11.61
CA GLY A 732 -12.95 -7.62 -11.52
C GLY A 732 -13.66 -6.41 -10.95
N ASP A 733 -14.69 -5.94 -11.67
CA ASP A 733 -15.57 -4.86 -11.22
C ASP A 733 -17.00 -5.18 -11.66
N ASP A 734 -17.96 -5.10 -10.73
CA ASP A 734 -19.39 -5.18 -11.03
C ASP A 734 -20.14 -3.96 -10.49
N ALA A 735 -19.88 -2.80 -11.10
CA ALA A 735 -20.60 -1.55 -10.81
C ALA A 735 -22.09 -1.60 -11.23
N THR A 736 -22.52 -2.69 -11.85
CA THR A 736 -23.89 -2.92 -12.35
C THR A 736 -24.62 -4.03 -11.59
N GLY A 737 -24.01 -4.55 -10.51
CA GLY A 737 -24.63 -5.53 -9.63
C GLY A 737 -25.80 -4.92 -8.86
N ASP A 738 -26.71 -5.76 -8.37
CA ASP A 738 -27.99 -5.28 -7.82
C ASP A 738 -27.83 -4.35 -6.61
N ASN A 739 -26.76 -4.50 -5.82
CA ASN A 739 -26.46 -3.62 -4.69
C ASN A 739 -25.85 -2.28 -5.13
N LEU A 740 -25.04 -2.28 -6.20
CA LEU A 740 -24.25 -1.12 -6.61
C LEU A 740 -24.87 -0.32 -7.75
N LEU A 741 -25.66 -0.95 -8.63
CA LEU A 741 -26.16 -0.33 -9.87
C LEU A 741 -26.79 1.02 -9.58
N SER A 742 -27.81 1.07 -8.72
CA SER A 742 -28.53 2.32 -8.43
C SER A 742 -27.68 3.39 -7.72
N TRP A 743 -26.51 3.05 -7.17
CA TRP A 743 -25.57 4.01 -6.58
C TRP A 743 -24.52 4.46 -7.58
N CYS A 744 -23.83 3.53 -8.23
CA CYS A 744 -22.77 3.79 -9.19
C CYS A 744 -23.31 4.53 -10.42
N VAL A 745 -24.34 3.99 -11.10
CA VAL A 745 -24.86 4.62 -12.32
C VAL A 745 -25.45 6.00 -12.04
N THR A 746 -26.11 6.16 -10.89
CA THR A 746 -26.64 7.45 -10.42
C THR A 746 -25.52 8.43 -10.10
N GLY A 747 -24.42 7.97 -9.50
CA GLY A 747 -23.24 8.80 -9.25
C GLY A 747 -22.61 9.32 -10.53
N PHE A 748 -22.47 8.46 -11.56
CA PHE A 748 -21.99 8.88 -12.88
C PHE A 748 -22.97 9.84 -13.58
N LEU A 749 -24.28 9.63 -13.41
CA LEU A 749 -25.29 10.58 -13.90
C LEU A 749 -25.18 11.94 -13.19
N ALA A 750 -25.03 11.94 -11.87
CA ALA A 750 -24.86 13.15 -11.07
C ALA A 750 -23.63 13.96 -11.51
N ALA A 751 -22.53 13.27 -11.82
CA ALA A 751 -21.29 13.86 -12.32
C ALA A 751 -21.36 14.35 -13.78
N GLY A 752 -22.50 14.19 -14.47
CA GLY A 752 -22.64 14.50 -15.89
C GLY A 752 -21.73 13.65 -16.76
N ALA A 753 -21.52 12.39 -16.36
CA ALA A 753 -20.69 11.43 -17.07
C ALA A 753 -21.51 10.36 -17.79
N ALA A 754 -22.70 9.98 -17.28
CA ALA A 754 -23.54 8.95 -17.88
C ALA A 754 -24.64 9.49 -18.81
N THR A 755 -25.02 8.70 -19.81
CA THR A 755 -26.15 8.96 -20.72
C THR A 755 -27.51 8.55 -20.12
N THR A 756 -28.58 9.23 -20.53
CA THR A 756 -29.98 8.90 -20.21
C THR A 756 -30.77 8.38 -21.41
N GLU A 757 -30.11 8.15 -22.54
CA GLU A 757 -30.70 7.60 -23.75
C GLU A 757 -31.15 6.15 -23.53
N SER A 758 -32.30 5.78 -24.13
CA SER A 758 -32.90 4.45 -23.97
C SER A 758 -32.55 3.47 -25.11
N ALA A 759 -32.05 3.99 -26.22
CA ALA A 759 -31.66 3.20 -27.40
C ALA A 759 -30.14 3.11 -27.49
N VAL A 760 -29.60 1.88 -27.55
CA VAL A 760 -28.14 1.64 -27.64
C VAL A 760 -27.52 2.43 -28.80
N SER A 761 -28.20 2.50 -29.95
CA SER A 761 -27.75 3.21 -31.15
C SER A 761 -27.67 4.74 -31.03
N GLN A 762 -28.21 5.31 -29.95
CA GLN A 762 -28.14 6.74 -29.61
C GLN A 762 -27.34 7.00 -28.32
N ALA A 763 -26.95 5.93 -27.61
CA ALA A 763 -26.30 6.02 -26.31
C ALA A 763 -24.82 5.62 -26.35
N ALA A 764 -24.51 4.51 -27.03
CA ALA A 764 -23.16 3.99 -27.16
C ALA A 764 -22.48 4.58 -28.41
N LEU A 765 -21.86 5.75 -28.24
CA LEU A 765 -21.42 6.62 -29.34
C LEU A 765 -19.91 6.95 -29.31
N PRO A 766 -18.99 5.97 -29.21
CA PRO A 766 -17.56 6.25 -29.21
C PRO A 766 -17.15 6.99 -30.49
N PHE A 767 -16.39 8.08 -30.35
CA PHE A 767 -15.90 8.93 -31.44
C PHE A 767 -16.95 9.62 -32.33
N ASP A 768 -18.23 9.39 -32.11
CA ASP A 768 -19.30 10.07 -32.86
C ASP A 768 -19.48 11.50 -32.34
N LYS A 769 -19.79 12.44 -33.22
CA LYS A 769 -20.08 13.82 -32.85
C LYS A 769 -21.22 13.95 -31.83
N ARG A 770 -22.18 13.02 -31.85
CA ARG A 770 -23.36 12.99 -30.97
C ARG A 770 -23.08 12.49 -29.55
N ARG A 771 -21.85 12.12 -29.21
CA ARG A 771 -21.49 11.58 -27.89
C ARG A 771 -21.84 12.54 -26.74
N HIS A 772 -22.42 12.02 -25.66
CA HIS A 772 -22.96 12.82 -24.56
C HIS A 772 -22.84 12.19 -23.17
N GLY A 773 -22.31 10.98 -23.05
CA GLY A 773 -22.10 10.32 -21.77
C GLY A 773 -21.96 8.80 -21.89
N MET A 774 -21.19 8.23 -20.96
CA MET A 774 -20.84 6.82 -20.90
C MET A 774 -21.99 5.91 -20.45
N ILE A 775 -21.89 4.61 -20.75
CA ILE A 775 -22.71 3.53 -20.20
C ILE A 775 -21.81 2.73 -19.26
N VAL A 776 -22.32 2.37 -18.09
CA VAL A 776 -21.61 1.59 -17.08
C VAL A 776 -21.71 0.10 -17.42
N GLY A 777 -20.60 -0.63 -17.30
CA GLY A 777 -20.56 -2.07 -17.48
C GLY A 777 -19.80 -2.78 -16.35
N MET A 778 -20.00 -4.09 -16.26
CA MET A 778 -19.17 -4.98 -15.47
C MET A 778 -18.17 -5.75 -16.33
N GLY A 779 -17.09 -6.22 -15.73
CA GLY A 779 -16.11 -7.05 -16.43
C GLY A 779 -15.14 -7.76 -15.51
N ALA A 780 -14.47 -8.76 -16.07
CA ALA A 780 -13.37 -9.46 -15.43
C ALA A 780 -12.22 -9.65 -16.42
N VAL A 781 -10.98 -9.55 -15.95
CA VAL A 781 -9.77 -9.71 -16.77
C VAL A 781 -8.78 -10.61 -16.05
N GLY A 782 -8.17 -11.54 -16.78
CA GLY A 782 -7.02 -12.31 -16.34
C GLY A 782 -5.92 -12.21 -17.38
N MET A 783 -4.68 -11.97 -16.96
CA MET A 783 -3.50 -11.97 -17.83
C MET A 783 -2.32 -12.63 -17.12
N VAL A 784 -1.53 -13.38 -17.86
CA VAL A 784 -0.27 -13.97 -17.40
C VAL A 784 0.88 -13.33 -18.15
N ILE A 785 1.71 -12.58 -17.43
CA ILE A 785 2.90 -11.90 -17.96
C ILE A 785 4.13 -12.63 -17.45
N GLU A 786 5.07 -12.95 -18.34
CA GLU A 786 6.23 -13.78 -18.05
C GLU A 786 7.51 -13.29 -18.71
N ASP A 787 8.64 -13.67 -18.13
CA ASP A 787 9.88 -13.76 -18.90
C ASP A 787 9.70 -14.79 -20.04
N ILE A 788 10.06 -14.41 -21.27
CA ILE A 788 9.97 -15.29 -22.44
C ILE A 788 10.72 -16.63 -22.25
N GLN A 789 11.79 -16.66 -21.45
CA GLN A 789 12.54 -17.89 -21.18
C GLN A 789 11.67 -18.92 -20.46
N GLU A 790 10.78 -18.51 -19.56
CA GLU A 790 9.87 -19.42 -18.86
C GLU A 790 8.83 -20.02 -19.81
N VAL A 791 8.31 -19.21 -20.74
CA VAL A 791 7.39 -19.68 -21.78
C VAL A 791 8.09 -20.65 -22.74
N LYS A 792 9.32 -20.31 -23.18
CA LYS A 792 10.14 -21.17 -24.04
C LYS A 792 10.55 -22.46 -23.34
N LYS A 793 10.84 -22.45 -22.03
CA LYS A 793 11.13 -23.67 -21.25
C LYS A 793 9.98 -24.67 -21.31
N ARG A 794 8.74 -24.18 -21.33
CA ARG A 794 7.54 -25.01 -21.52
C ARG A 794 7.32 -25.45 -22.97
N GLY A 795 7.98 -24.86 -23.97
CA GLY A 795 7.70 -25.16 -25.38
C GLY A 795 6.41 -24.51 -25.90
N MET A 796 6.00 -23.41 -25.26
CA MET A 796 4.82 -22.64 -25.61
C MET A 796 5.18 -21.45 -26.51
N CYS A 797 4.26 -21.05 -27.38
CA CYS A 797 4.35 -19.81 -28.14
C CYS A 797 3.64 -18.68 -27.37
N PRO A 798 4.33 -17.61 -26.93
CA PRO A 798 3.67 -16.46 -26.29
C PRO A 798 2.81 -15.65 -27.28
N LEU A 799 1.81 -14.92 -26.78
CA LEU A 799 0.89 -14.13 -27.61
C LEU A 799 1.59 -12.89 -28.16
N THR A 800 2.10 -12.05 -27.25
CA THR A 800 2.70 -10.76 -27.55
C THR A 800 3.92 -10.50 -26.68
N GLU A 801 4.82 -9.66 -27.17
CA GLU A 801 5.89 -9.04 -26.40
C GLU A 801 5.46 -7.65 -25.94
N ILE A 802 5.75 -7.30 -24.69
CA ILE A 802 5.62 -5.94 -24.18
C ILE A 802 6.91 -5.18 -24.53
N LEU A 803 6.82 -4.28 -25.51
CA LEU A 803 7.97 -3.49 -25.96
C LEU A 803 8.30 -2.37 -24.99
N SER A 804 7.25 -1.72 -24.47
CA SER A 804 7.35 -0.64 -23.49
C SER A 804 6.02 -0.40 -22.80
N THR A 805 6.08 0.06 -21.55
CA THR A 805 4.96 0.62 -20.80
C THR A 805 5.28 2.01 -20.26
N GLN A 806 4.24 2.80 -20.01
CA GLN A 806 4.27 4.08 -19.29
C GLN A 806 3.05 4.17 -18.38
N TYR A 807 3.21 4.69 -17.17
CA TYR A 807 2.09 5.03 -16.30
C TYR A 807 2.43 6.25 -15.47
N GLU A 808 1.61 7.29 -15.57
CA GLU A 808 1.91 8.64 -15.07
C GLU A 808 0.62 9.33 -14.60
N ASN A 809 0.77 10.40 -13.83
CA ASN A 809 -0.34 11.23 -13.38
C ASN A 809 -0.15 12.66 -13.89
N SER A 810 -1.18 13.25 -14.47
CA SER A 810 -1.05 14.63 -15.03
C SER A 810 -1.15 15.73 -13.99
N ALA A 811 -1.48 15.42 -12.73
CA ALA A 811 -1.74 16.40 -11.66
C ALA A 811 -2.71 17.53 -12.08
N PHE A 812 -3.63 17.24 -13.01
CA PHE A 812 -4.40 18.26 -13.70
C PHE A 812 -5.80 18.43 -13.12
N HIS A 813 -6.62 17.37 -13.12
CA HIS A 813 -8.00 17.45 -12.67
C HIS A 813 -8.58 16.08 -12.28
N ALA A 814 -9.47 16.06 -11.28
CA ALA A 814 -10.08 14.81 -10.80
C ALA A 814 -10.87 14.04 -11.87
N THR A 815 -11.44 14.74 -12.86
CA THR A 815 -12.30 14.14 -13.91
C THR A 815 -11.90 14.47 -15.34
N ARG A 816 -10.77 15.14 -15.56
CA ARG A 816 -10.30 15.55 -16.90
C ARG A 816 -8.86 15.14 -17.13
N LEU A 817 -8.51 15.01 -18.41
CA LEU A 817 -7.16 14.74 -18.87
C LEU A 817 -6.51 16.04 -19.34
N GLU A 818 -5.20 16.15 -19.14
CA GLU A 818 -4.38 17.18 -19.75
C GLU A 818 -3.87 16.65 -21.08
N THR A 819 -4.37 17.23 -22.18
CA THR A 819 -4.18 16.70 -23.52
C THR A 819 -2.71 16.68 -23.96
N ASN A 820 -1.92 17.69 -23.59
CA ASN A 820 -0.51 17.74 -23.99
C ASN A 820 0.30 16.66 -23.30
N HIS A 821 0.06 16.43 -22.01
CA HIS A 821 0.73 15.46 -21.19
C HIS A 821 0.38 14.03 -21.63
N VAL A 822 -0.89 13.76 -22.00
CA VAL A 822 -1.25 12.48 -22.63
C VAL A 822 -0.42 12.23 -23.89
N ALA A 823 -0.22 13.25 -24.72
CA ALA A 823 0.62 13.15 -25.91
C ALA A 823 2.10 12.93 -25.58
N GLU A 824 2.64 13.62 -24.57
CA GLU A 824 4.01 13.41 -24.12
C GLU A 824 4.24 12.01 -23.55
N VAL A 825 3.26 11.44 -22.83
CA VAL A 825 3.32 10.06 -22.32
C VAL A 825 3.35 9.07 -23.48
N MET A 826 2.52 9.28 -24.52
CA MET A 826 2.52 8.44 -25.73
C MET A 826 3.84 8.57 -26.50
N GLU A 827 4.39 9.78 -26.63
CA GLU A 827 5.69 10.02 -27.23
C GLU A 827 6.79 9.27 -26.48
N ARG A 828 6.82 9.35 -25.13
CA ARG A 828 7.77 8.60 -24.29
C ARG A 828 7.63 7.09 -24.46
N LEU A 829 6.40 6.58 -24.61
CA LEU A 829 6.14 5.17 -24.88
C LEU A 829 6.80 4.73 -26.19
N VAL A 830 6.50 5.42 -27.29
CA VAL A 830 7.01 5.08 -28.63
C VAL A 830 8.52 5.27 -28.71
N VAL A 831 9.08 6.39 -28.23
CA VAL A 831 10.53 6.63 -28.20
C VAL A 831 11.27 5.54 -27.43
N LYS A 832 10.71 5.06 -26.31
CA LYS A 832 11.31 3.97 -25.51
C LYS A 832 11.36 2.68 -26.31
N ALA A 833 10.30 2.36 -27.07
CA ALA A 833 10.28 1.18 -27.94
C ALA A 833 11.26 1.31 -29.12
N GLU A 834 11.30 2.47 -29.80
CA GLU A 834 12.23 2.73 -30.91
C GLU A 834 13.69 2.55 -30.46
N LYS A 835 14.07 3.18 -29.34
CA LYS A 835 15.44 3.10 -28.81
C LYS A 835 15.84 1.70 -28.41
N ARG A 836 14.93 0.95 -27.77
CA ARG A 836 15.25 -0.38 -27.22
C ARG A 836 15.26 -1.48 -28.27
N HIS A 837 14.39 -1.37 -29.26
CA HIS A 837 14.13 -2.45 -30.22
C HIS A 837 14.55 -2.10 -31.65
N GLY A 838 15.11 -0.92 -31.88
CA GLY A 838 15.52 -0.45 -33.21
C GLY A 838 14.34 -0.28 -34.17
N LEU A 839 13.16 0.05 -33.63
CA LEU A 839 11.94 0.21 -34.42
C LEU A 839 11.83 1.63 -34.99
N SER A 840 11.10 1.75 -36.10
CA SER A 840 10.74 3.03 -36.71
C SER A 840 9.24 3.24 -36.57
N ARG A 841 8.81 4.31 -35.86
CA ARG A 841 7.37 4.62 -35.74
C ARG A 841 6.67 4.82 -37.08
N LYS A 842 7.40 5.29 -38.11
CA LYS A 842 6.89 5.47 -39.47
C LYS A 842 6.54 4.13 -40.11
N GLU A 843 7.37 3.11 -39.91
CA GLU A 843 7.12 1.75 -40.41
C GLU A 843 6.06 1.04 -39.58
N MET A 844 6.00 1.33 -38.26
CA MET A 844 4.99 0.76 -37.37
C MET A 844 3.58 1.27 -37.67
N ALA A 845 3.42 2.54 -38.08
CA ALA A 845 2.13 3.23 -38.13
C ALA A 845 1.03 2.43 -38.87
N SER A 846 1.31 1.95 -40.09
CA SER A 846 0.37 1.19 -40.92
C SER A 846 0.01 -0.20 -40.39
N LYS A 847 0.78 -0.71 -39.42
CA LYS A 847 0.56 -2.02 -38.78
C LYS A 847 0.18 -1.89 -37.31
N THR A 848 -0.16 -0.68 -36.85
CA THR A 848 -0.47 -0.39 -35.45
C THR A 848 -1.98 -0.29 -35.23
N LEU A 849 -2.46 -1.06 -34.26
CA LEU A 849 -3.77 -0.89 -33.64
C LEU A 849 -3.65 0.01 -32.42
N PHE A 850 -4.44 1.08 -32.36
CA PHE A 850 -4.63 1.86 -31.14
C PHE A 850 -5.97 1.48 -30.49
N MET A 851 -5.90 0.74 -29.38
CA MET A 851 -7.06 0.38 -28.57
C MET A 851 -7.37 1.51 -27.58
N SER A 852 -8.38 2.29 -27.94
CA SER A 852 -8.78 3.55 -27.32
C SER A 852 -9.36 3.41 -25.90
N HIS A 853 -9.13 4.42 -25.04
CA HIS A 853 -9.86 4.53 -23.77
C HIS A 853 -11.29 5.04 -23.97
N GLU A 854 -11.50 5.95 -24.93
CA GLU A 854 -12.72 6.73 -25.22
C GLU A 854 -14.02 6.17 -24.66
N THR A 855 -14.70 7.02 -23.91
CA THR A 855 -15.86 6.69 -23.08
C THR A 855 -17.14 7.35 -23.55
N TYR A 856 -17.15 7.92 -24.76
CA TYR A 856 -18.25 8.66 -25.39
C TYR A 856 -18.74 9.82 -24.51
N THR A 857 -17.78 10.48 -23.85
CA THR A 857 -17.99 11.70 -23.05
C THR A 857 -17.96 12.95 -23.94
N PRO A 858 -18.59 14.07 -23.51
CA PRO A 858 -18.74 15.26 -24.36
C PRO A 858 -17.42 15.75 -24.98
N ALA A 859 -17.51 16.31 -26.20
CA ALA A 859 -16.36 16.55 -27.07
C ALA A 859 -15.22 17.38 -26.48
N ARG A 860 -15.54 18.46 -25.75
CA ARG A 860 -14.53 19.41 -25.28
C ARG A 860 -13.79 18.90 -24.04
N GLY A 861 -12.50 18.62 -24.19
CA GLY A 861 -11.63 18.15 -23.09
C GLY A 861 -11.88 16.70 -22.65
N GLY A 862 -12.51 15.90 -23.52
CA GLY A 862 -12.75 14.46 -23.33
C GLY A 862 -11.56 13.59 -23.76
N SER A 863 -11.72 12.26 -23.62
CA SER A 863 -10.66 11.29 -23.93
C SER A 863 -10.30 11.26 -25.41
N ALA A 864 -11.30 11.23 -26.32
CA ALA A 864 -11.09 11.14 -27.76
C ALA A 864 -10.22 12.27 -28.31
N ALA A 865 -10.47 13.51 -27.89
CA ALA A 865 -9.66 14.65 -28.30
C ALA A 865 -8.20 14.52 -27.83
N SER A 866 -8.01 14.05 -26.58
CA SER A 866 -6.68 13.84 -26.02
C SER A 866 -5.93 12.69 -26.70
N GLU A 867 -6.63 11.62 -27.05
CA GLU A 867 -6.09 10.47 -27.78
C GLU A 867 -5.70 10.83 -29.22
N VAL A 868 -6.56 11.57 -29.93
CA VAL A 868 -6.26 12.03 -31.29
C VAL A 868 -5.07 12.96 -31.32
N GLU A 869 -4.99 13.92 -30.39
CA GLU A 869 -3.85 14.82 -30.29
C GLU A 869 -2.56 14.04 -29.98
N ALA A 870 -2.64 13.04 -29.09
CA ALA A 870 -1.51 12.17 -28.78
C ALA A 870 -1.01 11.38 -30.00
N LEU A 871 -1.93 10.79 -30.77
CA LEU A 871 -1.60 10.09 -32.02
C LEU A 871 -0.96 11.02 -33.04
N LYS A 872 -1.53 12.21 -33.26
CA LYS A 872 -1.02 13.21 -34.22
C LYS A 872 0.37 13.71 -33.83
N LYS A 873 0.60 14.01 -32.55
CA LYS A 873 1.92 14.44 -32.08
C LYS A 873 2.96 13.33 -32.17
N THR A 874 2.57 12.09 -31.88
CA THR A 874 3.50 10.96 -31.85
C THR A 874 3.86 10.45 -33.24
N PHE A 875 2.87 10.32 -34.14
CA PHE A 875 3.05 9.72 -35.48
C PHE A 875 3.07 10.76 -36.62
N GLY A 876 2.80 12.03 -36.35
CA GLY A 876 2.81 13.09 -37.37
C GLY A 876 1.81 12.82 -38.49
N GLU A 877 2.26 12.96 -39.74
CA GLU A 877 1.45 12.69 -40.93
C GLU A 877 1.00 11.21 -41.03
N ASP A 878 1.77 10.30 -40.42
CA ASP A 878 1.50 8.86 -40.42
C ASP A 878 0.42 8.46 -39.41
N ALA A 879 -0.08 9.37 -38.56
CA ALA A 879 -1.16 9.09 -37.61
C ALA A 879 -2.43 8.55 -38.28
N SER A 880 -2.67 8.95 -39.54
CA SER A 880 -3.77 8.45 -40.36
C SER A 880 -3.64 6.97 -40.75
N GLN A 881 -2.46 6.38 -40.62
CA GLN A 881 -2.23 4.96 -40.93
C GLN A 881 -2.49 4.05 -39.72
N VAL A 882 -2.53 4.62 -38.51
CA VAL A 882 -2.85 3.87 -37.27
C VAL A 882 -4.35 3.61 -37.20
N VAL A 883 -4.73 2.34 -37.03
CA VAL A 883 -6.13 1.91 -36.91
C VAL A 883 -6.59 2.09 -35.47
N VAL A 884 -7.64 2.88 -35.25
CA VAL A 884 -8.21 3.16 -33.92
C VAL A 884 -9.46 2.30 -33.72
N ALA A 885 -9.51 1.56 -32.60
CA ALA A 885 -10.66 0.73 -32.22
C ALA A 885 -11.09 0.99 -30.77
N ASN A 886 -12.32 0.59 -30.44
CA ASN A 886 -12.90 0.73 -29.11
C ASN A 886 -13.92 -0.38 -28.86
N THR A 887 -13.96 -0.94 -27.64
CA THR A 887 -14.91 -1.98 -27.24
C THR A 887 -16.04 -1.48 -26.33
N LYS A 888 -15.89 -0.30 -25.70
CA LYS A 888 -16.85 0.23 -24.72
C LYS A 888 -18.21 0.55 -25.30
N GLY A 889 -18.29 0.75 -26.62
CA GLY A 889 -19.56 0.87 -27.33
C GLY A 889 -20.41 -0.41 -27.34
N PHE A 890 -19.81 -1.56 -26.99
CA PHE A 890 -20.48 -2.86 -26.95
C PHE A 890 -20.63 -3.39 -25.53
N THR A 891 -19.67 -3.11 -24.65
CA THR A 891 -19.63 -3.64 -23.27
C THR A 891 -20.02 -2.63 -22.21
N GLY A 892 -20.29 -1.39 -22.58
CA GLY A 892 -20.19 -0.28 -21.63
C GLY A 892 -18.75 -0.15 -21.10
N HIS A 893 -18.57 0.71 -20.10
CA HIS A 893 -17.29 0.89 -19.44
C HIS A 893 -17.17 -0.01 -18.21
N THR A 894 -16.26 -0.97 -18.27
CA THR A 894 -16.02 -2.00 -17.25
C THR A 894 -15.10 -1.55 -16.12
N MET A 895 -15.08 -0.25 -15.84
CA MET A 895 -14.30 0.39 -14.78
C MET A 895 -12.81 -0.01 -14.80
N GLY A 896 -12.28 -0.52 -13.69
CA GLY A 896 -10.88 -0.94 -13.53
C GLY A 896 -10.56 -2.27 -14.21
N ALA A 897 -11.57 -3.09 -14.54
CA ALA A 897 -11.46 -4.33 -15.28
C ALA A 897 -11.47 -4.08 -16.80
N SER A 898 -10.40 -3.45 -17.32
CA SER A 898 -10.29 -3.01 -18.70
C SER A 898 -10.25 -4.20 -19.67
N LEU A 899 -11.41 -4.56 -20.23
CA LEU A 899 -11.51 -5.62 -21.24
C LEU A 899 -10.67 -5.32 -22.50
N GLU A 900 -10.38 -4.04 -22.71
CA GLU A 900 -9.56 -3.53 -23.80
C GLU A 900 -8.13 -4.07 -23.81
N ASP A 901 -7.52 -4.35 -22.66
CA ASP A 901 -6.14 -4.86 -22.58
C ASP A 901 -6.05 -6.27 -23.24
N PRO A 902 -6.85 -7.28 -22.81
CA PRO A 902 -6.97 -8.55 -23.53
C PRO A 902 -7.50 -8.42 -24.97
N ALA A 903 -8.46 -7.52 -25.22
CA ALA A 903 -9.03 -7.36 -26.55
C ALA A 903 -7.99 -6.84 -27.56
N ALA A 904 -7.10 -5.93 -27.15
CA ALA A 904 -6.00 -5.45 -27.99
C ALA A 904 -5.04 -6.58 -28.35
N ILE A 905 -4.70 -7.43 -27.38
CA ILE A 905 -3.85 -8.61 -27.60
C ILE A 905 -4.53 -9.60 -28.53
N HIS A 906 -5.82 -9.91 -28.30
CA HIS A 906 -6.59 -10.84 -29.12
C HIS A 906 -6.74 -10.35 -30.56
N ALA A 907 -7.07 -9.06 -30.75
CA ALA A 907 -7.15 -8.43 -32.05
C ALA A 907 -5.78 -8.46 -32.77
N LEU A 908 -4.69 -8.26 -32.04
CA LEU A 908 -3.35 -8.31 -32.60
C LEU A 908 -2.98 -9.72 -33.10
N VAL A 909 -3.26 -10.77 -32.31
CA VAL A 909 -2.89 -12.15 -32.69
C VAL A 909 -3.82 -12.79 -33.72
N THR A 910 -5.09 -12.38 -33.76
CA THR A 910 -6.07 -12.90 -34.75
C THR A 910 -6.15 -12.05 -36.01
N GLY A 911 -5.79 -10.77 -35.94
CA GLY A 911 -6.04 -9.77 -36.97
C GLY A 911 -7.49 -9.28 -37.02
N ILE A 912 -8.38 -9.73 -36.11
CA ILE A 912 -9.78 -9.33 -36.09
C ILE A 912 -9.97 -8.13 -35.16
N VAL A 913 -10.40 -7.01 -35.72
CA VAL A 913 -10.60 -5.76 -34.98
C VAL A 913 -12.10 -5.41 -34.94
N PRO A 914 -12.65 -4.95 -33.81
CA PRO A 914 -14.05 -4.56 -33.73
C PRO A 914 -14.32 -3.26 -34.51
N PRO A 915 -15.53 -3.07 -35.07
CA PRO A 915 -15.94 -1.79 -35.63
C PRO A 915 -16.17 -0.77 -34.51
N ILE A 916 -16.18 0.53 -34.85
CA ILE A 916 -16.67 1.55 -33.92
C ILE A 916 -18.21 1.46 -33.81
N ALA A 917 -18.71 1.20 -32.61
CA ALA A 917 -20.14 1.05 -32.36
C ALA A 917 -20.93 2.31 -32.74
N ASN A 918 -22.03 2.14 -33.49
CA ASN A 918 -23.03 3.17 -33.80
C ASN A 918 -22.50 4.50 -34.38
N TYR A 919 -21.31 4.49 -34.99
CA TYR A 919 -20.71 5.65 -35.63
C TYR A 919 -21.48 6.06 -36.89
N LYS A 920 -21.96 7.31 -36.94
CA LYS A 920 -22.74 7.88 -38.04
C LYS A 920 -22.31 9.30 -38.39
N GLU A 921 -22.04 10.13 -37.39
CA GLU A 921 -21.68 11.54 -37.59
C GLU A 921 -20.19 11.76 -37.29
N PRO A 922 -19.38 12.09 -38.31
CA PRO A 922 -17.97 12.38 -38.10
C PRO A 922 -17.80 13.67 -37.31
N ASP A 923 -16.89 13.64 -36.35
CA ASP A 923 -16.47 14.83 -35.62
C ASP A 923 -15.25 15.47 -36.30
N PRO A 924 -15.35 16.73 -36.78
CA PRO A 924 -14.21 17.43 -37.38
C PRO A 924 -12.99 17.54 -36.47
N GLU A 925 -13.16 17.55 -35.14
CA GLU A 925 -12.03 17.58 -34.18
C GLU A 925 -11.18 16.30 -34.25
N LEU A 926 -11.78 15.19 -34.69
CA LEU A 926 -11.14 13.88 -34.81
C LEU A 926 -10.63 13.60 -36.24
N ALA A 927 -10.62 14.60 -37.13
CA ALA A 927 -10.12 14.42 -38.49
C ALA A 927 -8.63 14.01 -38.49
N GLY A 928 -8.24 13.11 -39.41
CA GLY A 928 -6.85 12.68 -39.59
C GLY A 928 -6.46 11.40 -38.85
N ILE A 929 -7.41 10.71 -38.20
CA ILE A 929 -7.23 9.34 -37.68
C ILE A 929 -8.11 8.33 -38.43
N THR A 930 -7.69 7.07 -38.48
CA THR A 930 -8.44 6.00 -39.14
C THR A 930 -9.20 5.16 -38.12
N LEU A 931 -10.51 5.30 -38.09
CA LEU A 931 -11.40 4.48 -37.25
C LEU A 931 -11.62 3.10 -37.89
N SER A 932 -11.60 2.05 -37.07
CA SER A 932 -11.88 0.68 -37.49
C SER A 932 -13.29 0.52 -38.06
N ARG A 933 -13.39 -0.18 -39.19
CA ARG A 933 -14.66 -0.58 -39.84
C ARG A 933 -15.10 -2.00 -39.46
N GLY A 934 -14.34 -2.66 -38.59
CA GLY A 934 -14.54 -4.07 -38.27
C GLY A 934 -13.89 -5.00 -39.29
N GLY A 935 -13.52 -6.20 -38.85
CA GLY A 935 -13.00 -7.26 -39.72
C GLY A 935 -11.50 -7.46 -39.62
N GLU A 936 -10.90 -7.96 -40.71
CA GLU A 936 -9.49 -8.37 -40.75
C GLU A 936 -8.54 -7.19 -41.06
N TYR A 937 -7.46 -7.11 -40.28
CA TYR A 937 -6.37 -6.16 -40.43
C TYR A 937 -5.02 -6.88 -40.30
N ASP A 938 -4.02 -6.49 -41.10
CA ASP A 938 -2.66 -6.99 -40.93
C ASP A 938 -1.91 -6.14 -39.90
N LEU A 939 -2.00 -6.57 -38.64
CA LEU A 939 -1.44 -5.88 -37.49
C LEU A 939 -0.15 -6.56 -36.99
N GLU A 940 0.80 -5.76 -36.56
CA GLU A 940 2.05 -6.20 -35.93
C GLU A 940 2.25 -5.57 -34.55
N TYR A 941 1.68 -4.38 -34.33
CA TYR A 941 1.79 -3.63 -33.08
C TYR A 941 0.41 -3.26 -32.53
N ALA A 942 0.31 -3.15 -31.20
CA ALA A 942 -0.85 -2.57 -30.54
C ALA A 942 -0.41 -1.58 -29.45
N ILE A 943 -1.01 -0.39 -29.45
CA ILE A 943 -0.95 0.57 -28.35
C ILE A 943 -2.28 0.51 -27.61
N ARG A 944 -2.21 0.33 -26.30
CA ARG A 944 -3.36 0.44 -25.40
C ARG A 944 -3.17 1.66 -24.51
N LEU A 945 -4.19 2.50 -24.42
CA LEU A 945 -4.25 3.63 -23.49
C LEU A 945 -5.39 3.43 -22.49
N GLY A 946 -5.08 3.37 -21.19
CA GLY A 946 -6.05 3.47 -20.10
C GLY A 946 -5.96 4.84 -19.43
N ALA A 947 -7.09 5.52 -19.29
CA ALA A 947 -7.17 6.79 -18.58
C ALA A 947 -8.17 6.69 -17.43
N GLY A 948 -7.80 7.17 -16.24
CA GLY A 948 -8.62 7.07 -15.03
C GLY A 948 -8.91 8.43 -14.42
N PHE A 949 -9.97 8.50 -13.61
CA PHE A 949 -10.19 9.62 -12.71
C PHE A 949 -8.95 9.89 -11.84
N GLY A 950 -8.75 11.16 -11.50
CA GLY A 950 -7.53 11.66 -10.89
C GLY A 950 -6.41 11.92 -11.90
N SER A 951 -6.73 12.08 -13.19
CA SER A 951 -5.75 12.24 -14.29
C SER A 951 -4.71 11.10 -14.36
N GLN A 952 -5.13 9.87 -14.06
CA GLN A 952 -4.29 8.68 -14.19
C GLN A 952 -4.17 8.29 -15.66
N ILE A 953 -2.95 8.05 -16.13
CA ILE A 953 -2.66 7.64 -17.50
C ILE A 953 -1.79 6.38 -17.42
N ALA A 954 -2.17 5.33 -18.13
CA ALA A 954 -1.35 4.15 -18.32
C ALA A 954 -1.39 3.73 -19.79
N MET A 955 -0.25 3.37 -20.36
CA MET A 955 -0.13 2.91 -21.73
C MET A 955 0.80 1.72 -21.85
N SER A 956 0.46 0.81 -22.77
CA SER A 956 1.32 -0.30 -23.16
C SER A 956 1.43 -0.38 -24.68
N LEU A 957 2.65 -0.67 -25.16
CA LEU A 957 2.93 -0.93 -26.57
C LEU A 957 3.45 -2.36 -26.68
N MET A 958 2.76 -3.16 -27.49
CA MET A 958 3.01 -4.58 -27.66
C MET A 958 3.27 -4.94 -29.12
N ARG A 959 4.05 -6.00 -29.34
CA ARG A 959 4.32 -6.61 -30.65
C ARG A 959 3.78 -8.04 -30.69
N ARG A 960 3.21 -8.45 -31.82
CA ARG A 960 2.74 -9.82 -32.05
C ARG A 960 3.91 -10.80 -32.06
N LEU A 961 3.79 -11.91 -31.33
CA LEU A 961 4.74 -13.03 -31.41
C LEU A 961 4.11 -14.29 -32.02
N CYS A 962 2.81 -14.50 -31.80
CA CYS A 962 2.06 -15.61 -32.36
C CYS A 962 0.90 -15.09 -33.23
N ARG A 963 0.65 -15.75 -34.36
CA ARG A 963 -0.56 -15.54 -35.16
C ARG A 963 -1.50 -16.73 -34.93
N LEU A 964 -2.69 -16.44 -34.46
CA LEU A 964 -3.75 -17.44 -34.30
C LEU A 964 -4.57 -17.52 -35.60
N PRO A 965 -5.01 -18.71 -36.03
CA PRO A 965 -5.92 -18.83 -37.16
C PRO A 965 -7.23 -18.07 -36.88
N ALA A 966 -7.70 -17.28 -37.84
CA ALA A 966 -9.00 -16.63 -37.75
C ALA A 966 -10.12 -17.68 -37.83
N GLY A 967 -11.21 -17.48 -37.09
CA GLY A 967 -12.40 -18.35 -37.15
C GLY A 967 -12.33 -19.61 -36.27
N LYS A 968 -13.18 -20.61 -36.56
CA LYS A 968 -13.38 -21.80 -35.70
C LYS A 968 -12.15 -22.73 -35.62
N GLU A 969 -11.24 -22.68 -36.59
CA GLU A 969 -10.11 -23.61 -36.70
C GLU A 969 -8.99 -23.34 -35.68
N GLY A 970 -8.88 -22.11 -35.17
CA GLY A 970 -7.92 -21.72 -34.12
C GLY A 970 -8.49 -21.71 -32.70
N LYS A 971 -9.80 -21.96 -32.52
CA LYS A 971 -10.47 -21.83 -31.22
C LYS A 971 -10.08 -22.95 -30.26
N GLY A 972 -9.59 -22.57 -29.08
CA GLY A 972 -9.33 -23.49 -27.98
C GLY A 972 -8.12 -24.43 -28.18
N GLN A 973 -7.39 -24.33 -29.30
CA GLN A 973 -6.18 -25.13 -29.47
C GLN A 973 -5.03 -24.55 -28.63
N PRO A 974 -4.33 -25.40 -27.85
CA PRO A 974 -3.22 -24.93 -27.03
C PRO A 974 -2.06 -24.48 -27.92
N ARG A 975 -1.46 -23.32 -27.62
CA ARG A 975 -0.33 -22.71 -28.36
C ARG A 975 1.01 -23.42 -28.14
N ILE A 976 1.02 -24.75 -28.22
CA ILE A 976 2.20 -25.59 -27.98
C ILE A 976 3.02 -25.64 -29.27
N GLU A 977 4.13 -24.92 -29.30
CA GLU A 977 5.06 -24.90 -30.43
C GLU A 977 5.92 -26.17 -30.48
N ASN A 978 6.27 -26.72 -29.32
CA ASN A 978 7.05 -27.94 -29.20
C ASN A 978 6.37 -28.94 -28.25
N PRO A 979 5.55 -29.87 -28.77
CA PRO A 979 4.83 -30.86 -27.96
C PRO A 979 5.74 -31.75 -27.11
N GLY A 980 6.90 -32.16 -27.66
CA GLY A 980 7.87 -32.96 -26.92
C GLY A 980 8.42 -32.21 -25.71
N LYS A 981 8.77 -30.92 -25.88
CA LYS A 981 9.28 -30.07 -24.80
C LYS A 981 8.21 -29.79 -23.74
N TYR A 982 6.97 -29.56 -24.15
CA TYR A 982 5.86 -29.39 -23.22
C TYR A 982 5.59 -30.65 -22.41
N GLN A 983 5.59 -31.82 -23.07
CA GLN A 983 5.42 -33.11 -22.40
C GLN A 983 6.58 -33.39 -21.43
N SER A 984 7.84 -33.13 -21.81
CA SER A 984 8.99 -33.25 -20.92
C SER A 984 8.93 -32.28 -19.73
N TRP A 985 8.44 -31.05 -19.95
CA TRP A 985 8.22 -30.09 -18.87
C TRP A 985 7.15 -30.61 -17.90
N LEU A 986 6.02 -31.11 -18.41
CA LEU A 986 4.97 -31.74 -17.61
C LEU A 986 5.51 -32.92 -16.80
N GLN A 987 6.32 -33.81 -17.40
CA GLN A 987 6.95 -34.93 -16.70
C GLN A 987 7.84 -34.45 -15.56
N LYS A 988 8.66 -33.43 -15.82
CA LYS A 988 9.53 -32.84 -14.80
C LYS A 988 8.75 -32.26 -13.62
N VAL A 989 7.74 -31.42 -13.89
CA VAL A 989 6.99 -30.77 -12.81
C VAL A 989 6.04 -31.72 -12.08
N SER A 990 5.44 -32.69 -12.79
CA SER A 990 4.50 -33.67 -12.23
C SER A 990 5.16 -34.88 -11.58
N GLY A 991 6.42 -35.18 -11.93
CA GLY A 991 7.10 -36.40 -11.52
C GLY A 991 6.46 -37.69 -12.09
N GLN A 992 5.46 -37.56 -12.98
CA GLN A 992 4.81 -38.69 -13.63
C GLN A 992 5.56 -39.05 -14.91
N SER A 993 5.63 -40.35 -15.23
CA SER A 993 6.27 -40.82 -16.47
C SER A 993 5.44 -40.46 -17.72
N ASN A 994 4.11 -40.42 -17.61
CA ASN A 994 3.21 -40.04 -18.69
C ASN A 994 2.07 -39.13 -18.20
N PRO A 995 2.36 -37.86 -17.87
CA PRO A 995 1.36 -36.95 -17.35
C PRO A 995 0.27 -36.68 -18.39
N GLU A 996 -0.98 -36.77 -17.93
CA GLU A 996 -2.17 -36.39 -18.69
C GLU A 996 -2.75 -35.11 -18.11
N LEU A 997 -3.21 -34.19 -18.96
CA LEU A 997 -3.93 -33.00 -18.54
C LEU A 997 -5.44 -33.26 -18.54
N GLU A 998 -6.14 -32.63 -17.60
CA GLU A 998 -7.59 -32.57 -17.60
C GLU A 998 -8.05 -31.15 -17.22
N VAL A 999 -9.26 -30.79 -17.64
CA VAL A 999 -9.92 -29.55 -17.22
C VAL A 999 -11.10 -29.93 -16.34
N VAL A 1000 -11.06 -29.48 -15.08
CA VAL A 1000 -12.13 -29.73 -14.12
C VAL A 1000 -12.45 -28.40 -13.44
N PHE A 1001 -13.73 -28.01 -13.44
CA PHE A 1001 -14.17 -26.69 -12.99
C PHE A 1001 -13.34 -25.56 -13.62
N ASN A 1002 -13.29 -25.52 -14.96
CA ASN A 1002 -12.53 -24.54 -15.75
C ASN A 1002 -11.03 -24.41 -15.40
N THR A 1003 -10.51 -25.31 -14.58
CA THR A 1003 -9.13 -25.29 -14.10
C THR A 1003 -8.35 -26.37 -14.82
N LEU A 1004 -7.31 -25.96 -15.55
CA LEU A 1004 -6.35 -26.90 -16.12
C LEU A 1004 -5.55 -27.53 -14.98
N ARG A 1005 -5.51 -28.86 -14.94
CA ARG A 1005 -4.75 -29.60 -13.93
C ARG A 1005 -4.12 -30.86 -14.49
N ILE A 1006 -3.06 -31.33 -13.85
CA ILE A 1006 -2.45 -32.62 -14.17
C ILE A 1006 -3.29 -33.71 -13.49
N LYS A 1007 -3.79 -34.65 -14.28
CA LYS A 1007 -4.58 -35.79 -13.80
C LYS A 1007 -3.77 -36.62 -12.82
N GLU A 1008 -4.42 -37.10 -11.77
CA GLU A 1008 -3.78 -37.93 -10.77
C GLU A 1008 -3.52 -39.34 -11.34
N GLN A 1009 -2.26 -39.76 -11.35
CA GLN A 1009 -1.83 -41.11 -11.74
C GLN A 1009 -0.95 -41.70 -10.61
N GLY A 1010 -1.59 -42.32 -9.62
CA GLY A 1010 -0.92 -42.92 -8.45
C GLY A 1010 -0.47 -41.90 -7.38
N LEU A 1011 -0.09 -42.41 -6.20
CA LEU A 1011 0.36 -41.59 -5.06
C LEU A 1011 1.82 -41.15 -5.23
N VAL A 1012 2.05 -39.99 -5.86
CA VAL A 1012 3.36 -39.33 -5.85
C VAL A 1012 3.42 -38.37 -4.66
N SER A 1013 4.18 -38.75 -3.62
CA SER A 1013 4.33 -37.99 -2.36
C SER A 1013 4.95 -36.61 -2.57
N ARG A 1014 4.21 -35.53 -2.28
CA ARG A 1014 4.66 -34.14 -2.39
C ARG A 1014 4.21 -33.32 -1.19
N ASP A 1015 5.12 -33.09 -0.25
CA ASP A 1015 4.88 -32.34 0.99
C ASP A 1015 5.45 -30.91 0.85
N LEU A 1016 4.62 -29.89 1.05
CA LEU A 1016 4.98 -28.48 0.85
C LEU A 1016 5.72 -27.84 2.05
N GLY A 1017 6.07 -28.62 3.09
CA GLY A 1017 6.84 -28.14 4.24
C GLY A 1017 6.19 -26.96 4.98
N LEU A 1018 4.86 -26.88 4.98
CA LEU A 1018 4.10 -25.78 5.60
C LEU A 1018 3.75 -26.11 7.06
N VAL A 1019 4.23 -25.27 7.99
CA VAL A 1019 3.70 -25.21 9.37
C VAL A 1019 2.28 -24.65 9.32
N THR A 1020 1.31 -25.38 9.88
CA THR A 1020 -0.09 -24.94 9.97
C THR A 1020 -0.28 -23.83 11.02
N PRO A 1021 -1.18 -22.86 10.78
CA PRO A 1021 -1.99 -22.30 11.85
C PRO A 1021 -2.86 -23.43 12.41
N ASN A 1022 -2.73 -23.72 13.70
CA ASN A 1022 -3.70 -24.57 14.39
C ASN A 1022 -5.08 -23.90 14.28
N GLN A 1023 -6.01 -24.57 13.58
CA GLN A 1023 -7.34 -24.96 14.09
C GLN A 1023 -8.30 -25.22 12.92
N THR A 1024 -8.81 -26.45 12.87
CA THR A 1024 -10.18 -26.73 12.43
C THR A 1024 -11.14 -25.75 13.10
N PRO A 1025 -12.15 -25.18 12.40
CA PRO A 1025 -13.30 -24.64 13.11
C PRO A 1025 -13.85 -25.79 13.95
N ASN A 1026 -14.04 -25.58 15.25
CA ASN A 1026 -14.74 -26.53 16.10
C ASN A 1026 -15.98 -27.09 15.35
N PRO A 1027 -16.26 -28.40 15.42
CA PRO A 1027 -17.55 -28.89 14.97
C PRO A 1027 -18.63 -28.07 15.69
N ARG A 1028 -19.64 -27.64 14.93
CA ARG A 1028 -20.79 -26.87 15.40
C ARG A 1028 -21.17 -27.33 16.81
N PRO A 1029 -21.25 -26.45 17.82
CA PRO A 1029 -22.06 -26.77 18.98
C PRO A 1029 -23.46 -27.08 18.44
N GLN A 1030 -23.95 -28.28 18.70
CA GLN A 1030 -25.38 -28.55 18.55
C GLN A 1030 -26.10 -27.42 19.26
N THR A 1031 -27.04 -26.78 18.57
CA THR A 1031 -27.92 -25.76 19.12
C THR A 1031 -28.62 -26.31 20.35
N GLN A 1032 -28.06 -26.05 21.53
CA GLN A 1032 -28.85 -26.01 22.75
C GLN A 1032 -29.72 -24.77 22.63
N SER A 1033 -31.02 -25.00 22.50
CA SER A 1033 -32.06 -23.99 22.62
C SER A 1033 -31.85 -23.23 23.93
N PHE A 1034 -31.42 -21.99 23.86
CA PHE A 1034 -31.51 -21.08 24.99
C PHE A 1034 -33.00 -20.77 25.23
N PRO A 1035 -33.51 -20.88 26.47
CA PRO A 1035 -34.88 -20.46 26.76
C PRO A 1035 -35.00 -18.96 26.48
N ALA A 1036 -36.10 -18.57 25.85
CA ALA A 1036 -36.43 -17.16 25.65
C ALA A 1036 -36.43 -16.42 27.00
N PRO A 1037 -35.81 -15.23 27.10
CA PRO A 1037 -35.93 -14.41 28.31
C PRO A 1037 -37.39 -13.96 28.45
N SER A 1038 -37.96 -14.25 29.62
CA SER A 1038 -39.29 -13.81 30.02
C SER A 1038 -39.40 -12.29 29.93
N PRO A 1039 -40.52 -11.73 29.40
CA PRO A 1039 -40.72 -10.29 29.39
C PRO A 1039 -40.92 -9.81 30.84
N GLN A 1040 -39.99 -9.01 31.37
CA GLN A 1040 -40.26 -8.21 32.55
C GLN A 1040 -41.02 -6.94 32.13
N PRO A 1041 -42.09 -6.56 32.87
CA PRO A 1041 -43.00 -5.50 32.46
C PRO A 1041 -42.48 -4.09 32.73
N LEU A 1042 -42.79 -3.24 31.74
CA LEU A 1042 -42.76 -1.77 31.58
C LEU A 1042 -41.43 -1.10 31.28
#